data_AF-A0A936IBN5-F1
#
_entry.id   AF-A0A936IBN5-F1
#
_cell.length_a   1.000
_cell.length_b   1.000
_cell.length_c   1.000
_cell.angle_alpha   90.00
_cell.angle_beta   90.00
_cell.angle_gamma   90.00
#
_symmetry.space_group_name_H-M   'P 1'
#
loop_
_entity.id
_entity.type
_entity.pdbx_description
1 polymer ?
#
loop_
_entity_poly.entity_id
_entity_poly.type
_entity_poly.pdbx_seq_one_letter_code
_entity_poly.pdbx_strand_id
1 'polypeptide(L)'
;MKFFIAKFRSNAPSKKAHWLDLVNLRMLRSAFTIIYFMILSLVQQLHAGCNCNVQNPNYIGATGQTTSFSTYYPSGYLANGCYVFRGTVQMDINVFVTGCNLEMEAGSEMQILNTKRLTLIDNNIYACDTLWKGITVNTGARLWASGNEIYDAQYAIKASGTANITLYNNEFYHNYVAFYIPGTGFSTQVHNIRLIFQNNTIDNPSLGSGAGMLRRPNYSGISPNPGGRAYAGFQVNNANLVIGSNSLASPYYRNYISNVKVGVYGRYSNLECYRLIINNMLNHGASNRAYTNPEGVGILVKDSRLKANRDTITNALCGISGDRAWLSNIALNEIGYVRAGIHDINAMNSPEILSNVIHHATNRGIHVEFPASLIAPLISYNVISTDGTESTENFMIGILLQSLGARGLGSVVSWNELSLHSKCNGIDIRDCINVGVGYNIVTFDDESETGFSGVGIIHNDTRDGFVIENTVTTNSEFEKIVGFHSFNAGNTRYCCNYTVGTDYGFNFIGNCRRTNGYGHNEIRGLSAGLRLSGSTMMGSQVDKGNFWLGTFPTATYYEVGAVNNGNQNDIRTSWFYVETCNATLWPPTIYPSQSCNNTSTNWFRLSDGSSAECSEDNLCDAEFLGPDRELEFADIDEGDEFIARGQMADGDYGFSLDYEGRRQLLERLRVDASAHSQNSYVDSFYTSSTGSSYADLMEIRFDLDTLLSYSGTELEQLEDIGIGIKAASDSIRVLDSLITIASNNTDSTTSINLREARLADMDTLLMDLLSIYDDHLNEVLSGKDDLIYANGEVDMENIIDSNEVSVNEMHLTMLAENEFSFNSTQAGILLDVAEQCPRLGGTIVYKARALYHLYGSQSYDDYDCLDTSMIIRNKLTSQMKPFFELKSNPVSREITILLKATEYSESLHLELLNMQGHMLHKHPVVNKTNVIILESTELPDGMYYLVLKEGKNTLANQRMVLLR
;
A
#
# COMPACT_ATOMS: atom_id res chain seq x y z
N MET A 1 -36.96 -3.78 4.23
CA MET A 1 -37.32 -3.80 5.66
C MET A 1 -37.70 -2.39 6.12
N LYS A 2 -38.91 -1.93 5.74
CA LYS A 2 -39.51 -0.66 6.19
C LYS A 2 -40.31 -0.96 7.45
N PHE A 3 -39.91 -0.40 8.59
CA PHE A 3 -40.60 -0.21 9.88
C PHE A 3 -39.59 -0.41 11.02
N PHE A 4 -38.92 0.66 11.47
CA PHE A 4 -38.54 0.94 12.87
C PHE A 4 -37.65 2.20 12.98
N ILE A 5 -38.16 3.38 12.63
CA ILE A 5 -37.60 4.68 13.05
C ILE A 5 -38.76 5.61 13.37
N ALA A 6 -39.15 5.70 14.64
CA ALA A 6 -39.96 6.80 15.19
C ALA A 6 -40.09 6.73 16.72
N LYS A 7 -38.98 6.91 17.46
CA LYS A 7 -38.98 7.49 18.82
C LYS A 7 -37.56 7.55 19.35
N PHE A 8 -36.88 8.69 19.18
CA PHE A 8 -35.92 9.26 20.14
C PHE A 8 -35.44 10.62 19.61
N ARG A 9 -36.32 11.62 19.69
CA ARG A 9 -35.94 13.05 19.66
C ARG A 9 -36.76 13.77 20.72
N SER A 10 -36.19 13.92 21.91
CA SER A 10 -36.33 15.08 22.81
C SER A 10 -35.85 14.70 24.20
N ASN A 11 -34.64 15.12 24.57
CA ASN A 11 -34.28 15.68 25.88
C ASN A 11 -32.77 15.88 25.94
N ALA A 12 -32.33 17.11 25.68
CA ALA A 12 -30.97 17.55 25.93
C ALA A 12 -30.72 17.65 27.45
N PRO A 13 -29.61 17.14 28.00
CA PRO A 13 -29.22 17.46 29.36
C PRO A 13 -28.40 18.75 29.44
N SER A 14 -28.67 19.54 30.47
CA SER A 14 -28.06 20.82 30.78
C SER A 14 -26.54 20.75 30.99
N LYS A 15 -25.82 21.74 30.44
CA LYS A 15 -24.35 21.97 30.50
C LYS A 15 -23.70 21.98 31.90
N LYS A 16 -24.43 21.83 33.01
CA LYS A 16 -23.88 21.79 34.38
C LYS A 16 -23.48 20.39 34.86
N ALA A 17 -24.04 19.31 34.30
CA ALA A 17 -23.65 17.93 34.67
C ALA A 17 -22.27 17.55 34.09
N HIS A 18 -21.96 18.04 32.89
CA HIS A 18 -20.72 17.71 32.17
C HIS A 18 -19.44 18.21 32.86
N TRP A 19 -19.53 19.30 33.63
CA TRP A 19 -18.39 19.89 34.33
C TRP A 19 -18.00 19.14 35.60
N LEU A 20 -18.96 18.54 36.33
CA LEU A 20 -18.66 17.72 37.50
C LEU A 20 -18.06 16.36 37.11
N ASP A 21 -18.49 15.77 35.99
CA ASP A 21 -17.95 14.50 35.50
C ASP A 21 -16.52 14.65 34.93
N LEU A 22 -16.22 15.75 34.23
CA LEU A 22 -14.87 16.05 33.73
C LEU A 22 -13.86 16.34 34.86
N VAL A 23 -14.30 16.97 35.95
CA VAL A 23 -13.45 17.25 37.13
C VAL A 23 -13.20 15.96 37.93
N ASN A 24 -14.21 15.09 38.06
CA ASN A 24 -14.05 13.78 38.72
C ASN A 24 -13.17 12.83 37.90
N LEU A 25 -13.27 12.80 36.56
CA LEU A 25 -12.37 12.01 35.70
C LEU A 25 -10.93 12.52 35.72
N ARG A 26 -10.70 13.84 35.79
CA ARG A 26 -9.36 14.42 35.94
C ARG A 26 -8.75 14.15 37.31
N MET A 27 -9.53 14.17 38.39
CA MET A 27 -9.06 13.77 39.72
C MET A 27 -8.81 12.27 39.83
N LEU A 28 -9.63 11.41 39.21
CA LEU A 28 -9.39 9.96 39.14
C LEU A 28 -8.16 9.61 38.29
N ARG A 29 -7.95 10.28 37.15
CA ARG A 29 -6.71 10.13 36.36
C ARG A 29 -5.49 10.60 37.15
N SER A 30 -5.56 11.76 37.80
CA SER A 30 -4.44 12.27 38.61
C SER A 30 -4.14 11.38 39.83
N ALA A 31 -5.17 10.83 40.48
CA ALA A 31 -5.00 9.87 41.58
C ALA A 31 -4.45 8.53 41.08
N PHE A 32 -4.87 8.01 39.92
CA PHE A 32 -4.27 6.83 39.30
C PHE A 32 -2.83 7.07 38.89
N THR A 33 -2.49 8.25 38.34
CA THR A 33 -1.12 8.60 37.98
C THR A 33 -0.25 8.76 39.23
N ILE A 34 -0.74 9.38 40.30
CA ILE A 34 -0.01 9.52 41.57
C ILE A 34 0.17 8.15 42.26
N ILE A 35 -0.85 7.30 42.28
CA ILE A 35 -0.77 5.94 42.82
C ILE A 35 0.15 5.09 41.94
N TYR A 36 0.09 5.22 40.61
CA TYR A 36 0.99 4.55 39.67
C TYR A 36 2.44 5.00 39.85
N PHE A 37 2.72 6.30 40.02
CA PHE A 37 4.06 6.82 40.33
C PHE A 37 4.54 6.46 41.74
N MET A 38 3.65 6.40 42.73
CA MET A 38 4.01 5.91 44.07
C MET A 38 4.32 4.42 44.04
N ILE A 39 3.54 3.61 43.31
CA ILE A 39 3.81 2.19 43.08
C ILE A 39 5.09 2.02 42.26
N LEU A 40 5.33 2.81 41.20
CA LEU A 40 6.59 2.79 40.44
C LEU A 40 7.80 3.15 41.32
N SER A 41 7.65 4.13 42.22
CA SER A 41 8.71 4.52 43.16
C SER A 41 8.93 3.49 44.27
N LEU A 42 7.88 2.77 44.70
CA LEU A 42 8.00 1.64 45.64
C LEU A 42 8.60 0.40 44.95
N VAL A 43 8.24 0.12 43.70
CA VAL A 43 8.77 -0.99 42.88
C VAL A 43 10.23 -0.74 42.50
N GLN A 44 10.62 0.51 42.24
CA GLN A 44 12.02 0.93 42.06
C GLN A 44 12.84 0.83 43.35
N GLN A 45 12.23 0.97 44.54
CA GLN A 45 12.93 0.78 45.82
C GLN A 45 13.00 -0.69 46.29
N LEU A 46 12.21 -1.60 45.72
CA LEU A 46 12.23 -3.03 46.06
C LEU A 46 13.21 -3.89 45.23
N HIS A 47 13.73 -3.38 44.10
CA HIS A 47 14.55 -4.16 43.15
C HIS A 47 16.05 -3.81 43.12
N ALA A 48 16.55 -3.17 44.17
CA ALA A 48 17.97 -2.79 44.30
C ALA A 48 18.89 -3.93 44.81
N GLY A 49 18.51 -5.21 44.74
CA GLY A 49 19.39 -6.29 45.18
C GLY A 49 19.07 -7.65 44.57
N CYS A 50 20.08 -8.29 44.00
CA CYS A 50 20.15 -9.74 43.83
C CYS A 50 20.04 -10.38 45.21
N ASN A 51 18.83 -10.87 45.52
CA ASN A 51 18.41 -11.09 46.91
C ASN A 51 18.08 -12.56 47.22
N CYS A 52 18.53 -13.52 46.40
CA CYS A 52 18.75 -14.86 46.95
C CYS A 52 19.93 -14.79 47.94
N ASN A 53 19.62 -14.39 49.18
CA ASN A 53 20.52 -14.05 50.28
C ASN A 53 21.89 -14.75 50.20
N VAL A 54 22.92 -13.90 50.15
CA VAL A 54 24.34 -14.13 49.81
C VAL A 54 25.09 -15.16 50.68
N GLN A 55 24.41 -15.90 51.56
CA GLN A 55 25.05 -16.86 52.48
C GLN A 55 24.72 -18.34 52.24
N ASN A 56 23.63 -18.71 51.53
CA ASN A 56 23.37 -20.10 51.08
C ASN A 56 22.21 -20.16 50.06
N PRO A 57 22.42 -19.79 48.78
CA PRO A 57 21.37 -19.91 47.77
C PRO A 57 21.09 -21.38 47.44
N ASN A 58 19.83 -21.73 47.19
CA ASN A 58 19.46 -23.06 46.70
C ASN A 58 19.80 -23.14 45.21
N TYR A 59 20.98 -23.68 44.89
CA TYR A 59 21.43 -23.82 43.51
C TYR A 59 20.74 -24.99 42.81
N ILE A 60 20.31 -24.74 41.57
CA ILE A 60 19.80 -25.76 40.65
C ILE A 60 20.62 -25.69 39.38
N GLY A 61 21.33 -26.78 39.08
CA GLY A 61 22.23 -26.87 37.93
C GLY A 61 23.66 -26.40 38.19
N ALA A 62 24.44 -26.33 37.12
CA ALA A 62 25.86 -25.98 37.15
C ALA A 62 26.23 -25.09 35.95
N THR A 63 27.05 -24.07 36.20
CA THR A 63 27.41 -23.03 35.22
C THR A 63 28.01 -23.65 33.95
N GLY A 64 27.45 -23.28 32.78
CA GLY A 64 27.91 -23.78 31.48
C GLY A 64 27.63 -25.26 31.19
N GLN A 65 26.91 -25.97 32.06
CA GLN A 65 26.56 -27.38 31.89
C GLN A 65 25.06 -27.58 31.64
N THR A 66 24.70 -28.69 31.00
CA THR A 66 23.31 -29.17 30.93
C THR A 66 23.08 -30.17 32.06
N THR A 67 22.05 -29.97 32.88
CA THR A 67 21.76 -30.81 34.06
C THR A 67 20.27 -31.11 34.16
N SER A 68 19.90 -32.25 34.78
CA SER A 68 18.51 -32.63 35.01
C SER A 68 17.97 -32.04 36.31
N PHE A 69 16.75 -31.51 36.29
CA PHE A 69 16.08 -30.95 37.47
C PHE A 69 15.91 -32.01 38.58
N SER A 70 15.55 -33.24 38.21
CA SER A 70 15.36 -34.37 39.14
C SER A 70 16.58 -34.69 40.00
N THR A 71 17.79 -34.28 39.60
CA THR A 71 19.02 -34.48 40.37
C THR A 71 19.07 -33.61 41.63
N TYR A 72 18.45 -32.43 41.58
CA TYR A 72 18.44 -31.46 42.67
C TYR A 72 17.14 -31.53 43.49
N TYR A 73 16.01 -31.73 42.81
CA TYR A 73 14.69 -31.77 43.43
C TYR A 73 13.82 -32.91 42.85
N PRO A 74 14.02 -34.16 43.32
CA PRO A 74 13.31 -35.33 42.81
C PRO A 74 11.78 -35.27 42.95
N SER A 75 11.27 -34.46 43.89
CA SER A 75 9.83 -34.26 44.11
C SER A 75 9.13 -33.48 43.01
N GLY A 76 9.88 -32.73 42.19
CA GLY A 76 9.30 -31.83 41.18
C GLY A 76 8.53 -30.65 41.78
N TYR A 77 8.77 -30.28 43.04
CA TYR A 77 8.00 -29.23 43.72
C TYR A 77 8.91 -28.21 44.40
N LEU A 78 8.70 -26.92 44.07
CA LEU A 78 9.35 -25.78 44.71
C LEU A 78 8.27 -24.79 45.18
N ALA A 79 8.39 -24.26 46.39
CA ALA A 79 7.44 -23.26 46.90
C ALA A 79 8.07 -22.27 47.87
N ASN A 80 7.64 -21.00 47.79
CA ASN A 80 7.94 -19.92 48.75
C ASN A 80 9.44 -19.78 49.08
N GLY A 81 10.32 -19.97 48.09
CA GLY A 81 11.77 -20.00 48.26
C GLY A 81 12.52 -19.14 47.24
N CYS A 82 13.82 -18.95 47.48
CA CYS A 82 14.73 -18.32 46.53
C CYS A 82 15.70 -19.37 45.96
N TYR A 83 15.77 -19.47 44.64
CA TYR A 83 16.54 -20.49 43.92
C TYR A 83 17.38 -19.84 42.83
N VAL A 84 18.63 -20.31 42.67
CA VAL A 84 19.55 -19.81 41.65
C VAL A 84 19.78 -20.89 40.60
N PHE A 85 19.39 -20.61 39.36
CA PHE A 85 19.53 -21.51 38.22
C PHE A 85 20.82 -21.27 37.47
N ARG A 86 21.56 -22.35 37.19
CA ARG A 86 22.87 -22.31 36.53
C ARG A 86 22.94 -23.26 35.35
N GLY A 87 23.51 -22.79 34.24
CA GLY A 87 23.58 -23.55 32.99
C GLY A 87 22.20 -23.84 32.39
N THR A 88 22.08 -24.93 31.63
CA THR A 88 20.80 -25.39 31.07
C THR A 88 20.20 -26.45 32.00
N VAL A 89 19.07 -26.15 32.63
CA VAL A 89 18.36 -27.07 33.52
C VAL A 89 17.19 -27.72 32.78
N GLN A 90 17.28 -29.03 32.56
CA GLN A 90 16.26 -29.82 31.88
C GLN A 90 15.19 -30.30 32.86
N MET A 91 13.95 -29.91 32.63
CA MET A 91 12.77 -30.42 33.34
C MET A 91 12.44 -31.81 32.80
N ASP A 92 13.12 -32.82 33.35
CA ASP A 92 13.01 -34.24 32.99
C ASP A 92 11.88 -34.97 33.74
N ILE A 93 11.33 -34.32 34.76
CA ILE A 93 10.11 -34.68 35.48
C ILE A 93 9.07 -33.57 35.35
N ASN A 94 7.83 -33.83 35.78
CA ASN A 94 6.84 -32.76 35.91
C ASN A 94 7.22 -31.88 37.10
N VAL A 95 7.27 -30.57 36.86
CA VAL A 95 7.72 -29.59 37.86
C VAL A 95 6.61 -28.58 38.14
N PHE A 96 6.40 -28.28 39.42
CA PHE A 96 5.47 -27.28 39.93
C PHE A 96 6.22 -26.29 40.82
N VAL A 97 6.15 -25.01 40.49
CA VAL A 97 6.86 -23.92 41.19
C VAL A 97 5.84 -22.83 41.55
N THR A 98 5.79 -22.44 42.83
CA THR A 98 4.86 -21.38 43.27
C THR A 98 5.41 -20.43 44.32
N GLY A 99 5.13 -19.13 44.20
CA GLY A 99 5.54 -18.14 45.21
C GLY A 99 7.06 -17.98 45.34
N CYS A 100 7.84 -18.38 44.32
CA CYS A 100 9.29 -18.40 44.38
C CYS A 100 9.93 -17.16 43.74
N ASN A 101 11.15 -16.84 44.19
CA ASN A 101 12.08 -15.97 43.49
C ASN A 101 13.13 -16.84 42.78
N LEU A 102 13.19 -16.77 41.45
CA LEU A 102 14.07 -17.56 40.62
C LEU A 102 15.12 -16.64 39.99
N GLU A 103 16.33 -16.69 40.51
CA GLU A 103 17.48 -15.94 39.99
C GLU A 103 18.18 -16.76 38.90
N MET A 104 18.38 -16.15 37.74
CA MET A 104 18.96 -16.78 36.56
C MET A 104 20.39 -16.30 36.35
N GLU A 105 21.36 -17.22 36.33
CA GLU A 105 22.77 -16.91 36.01
C GLU A 105 22.92 -16.53 34.52
N ALA A 106 24.02 -15.85 34.19
CA ALA A 106 24.37 -15.48 32.82
C ALA A 106 24.21 -16.63 31.82
N GLY A 107 23.37 -16.44 30.81
CA GLY A 107 23.13 -17.43 29.75
C GLY A 107 22.46 -18.75 30.19
N SER A 108 21.93 -18.81 31.42
CA SER A 108 21.17 -19.96 31.92
C SER A 108 19.83 -20.14 31.22
N GLU A 109 19.27 -21.35 31.27
CA GLU A 109 18.07 -21.74 30.52
C GLU A 109 17.26 -22.80 31.28
N MET A 110 15.93 -22.66 31.28
CA MET A 110 15.03 -23.75 31.70
C MET A 110 14.51 -24.47 30.46
N GLN A 111 14.77 -25.76 30.31
CA GLN A 111 14.36 -26.52 29.14
C GLN A 111 13.34 -27.59 29.52
N ILE A 112 12.10 -27.49 29.03
CA ILE A 112 11.06 -28.49 29.28
C ILE A 112 11.17 -29.59 28.24
N LEU A 113 11.40 -30.83 28.67
CA LEU A 113 11.54 -31.97 27.77
C LEU A 113 10.18 -32.48 27.28
N ASN A 114 10.21 -33.23 26.16
CA ASN A 114 9.01 -33.83 25.55
C ASN A 114 8.19 -34.62 26.58
N THR A 115 6.86 -34.51 26.53
CA THR A 115 5.88 -35.10 27.46
C THR A 115 5.90 -34.56 28.89
N LYS A 116 6.83 -33.68 29.23
CA LYS A 116 6.95 -33.10 30.58
C LYS A 116 6.18 -31.79 30.68
N ARG A 117 5.80 -31.45 31.91
CA ARG A 117 5.08 -30.22 32.25
C ARG A 117 5.85 -29.38 33.25
N LEU A 118 5.98 -28.09 32.97
CA LEU A 118 6.34 -27.08 33.95
C LEU A 118 5.10 -26.24 34.30
N THR A 119 4.82 -26.08 35.59
CA THR A 119 3.75 -25.21 36.11
C THR A 119 4.37 -24.11 36.98
N LEU A 120 4.12 -22.86 36.64
CA LEU A 120 4.62 -21.66 37.33
C LEU A 120 3.44 -20.82 37.82
N ILE A 121 3.32 -20.60 39.13
CA ILE A 121 2.25 -19.79 39.72
C ILE A 121 2.82 -18.73 40.68
N ASP A 122 2.55 -17.46 40.41
CA ASP A 122 2.92 -16.34 41.30
C ASP A 122 4.43 -16.29 41.63
N ASN A 123 5.30 -16.47 40.62
CA ASN A 123 6.75 -16.42 40.78
C ASN A 123 7.35 -15.14 40.20
N ASN A 124 8.51 -14.74 40.73
CA ASN A 124 9.36 -13.70 40.14
C ASN A 124 10.63 -14.36 39.55
N ILE A 125 10.85 -14.22 38.25
CA ILE A 125 11.95 -14.85 37.50
C ILE A 125 12.81 -13.74 36.88
N TYR A 126 14.08 -13.63 37.27
CA TYR A 126 14.91 -12.48 36.89
C TYR A 126 16.40 -12.80 36.81
N ALA A 127 17.18 -11.91 36.20
CA ALA A 127 18.64 -12.01 36.18
C ALA A 127 19.33 -10.85 36.91
N CYS A 128 20.58 -11.11 37.28
CA CYS A 128 21.39 -10.25 38.15
C CYS A 128 22.49 -9.50 37.41
N ASP A 129 23.26 -10.20 36.58
CA ASP A 129 24.45 -9.63 35.95
C ASP A 129 24.21 -9.32 34.48
N THR A 130 23.76 -10.32 33.74
CA THR A 130 23.51 -10.27 32.29
C THR A 130 22.16 -10.88 31.98
N LEU A 131 21.70 -10.76 30.73
CA LEU A 131 20.54 -11.53 30.28
C LEU A 131 20.75 -13.05 30.49
N TRP A 132 19.63 -13.77 30.58
CA TRP A 132 19.59 -15.24 30.53
C TRP A 132 18.85 -15.68 29.26
N LYS A 133 18.92 -16.96 28.88
CA LYS A 133 18.37 -17.42 27.59
C LYS A 133 16.85 -17.42 27.58
N GLY A 134 16.23 -17.91 28.66
CA GLY A 134 14.77 -18.06 28.74
C GLY A 134 14.25 -19.42 29.16
N ILE A 135 12.94 -19.61 28.97
CA ILE A 135 12.25 -20.89 29.13
C ILE A 135 12.00 -21.49 27.74
N THR A 136 12.67 -22.60 27.44
CA THR A 136 12.50 -23.34 26.20
C THR A 136 11.50 -24.48 26.38
N VAL A 137 10.41 -24.44 25.62
CA VAL A 137 9.36 -25.46 25.57
C VAL A 137 9.58 -26.31 24.31
N ASN A 138 10.14 -27.51 24.48
CA ASN A 138 10.40 -28.41 23.36
C ASN A 138 9.10 -29.02 22.80
N THR A 139 9.20 -29.64 21.63
CA THR A 139 8.07 -30.36 21.01
C THR A 139 7.42 -31.36 21.98
N GLY A 140 6.09 -31.42 22.02
CA GLY A 140 5.31 -32.26 22.93
C GLY A 140 5.36 -31.88 24.42
N ALA A 141 6.10 -30.83 24.81
CA ALA A 141 6.16 -30.36 26.20
C ALA A 141 5.02 -29.41 26.54
N ARG A 142 4.75 -29.24 27.85
CA ARG A 142 3.67 -28.39 28.37
C ARG A 142 4.18 -27.31 29.33
N LEU A 143 3.78 -26.06 29.11
CA LEU A 143 3.99 -24.95 30.03
C LEU A 143 2.64 -24.40 30.49
N TRP A 144 2.46 -24.27 31.79
CA TRP A 144 1.36 -23.52 32.39
C TRP A 144 1.95 -22.44 33.29
N ALA A 145 1.73 -21.16 32.97
CA ALA A 145 2.19 -20.04 33.79
C ALA A 145 1.04 -19.10 34.12
N SER A 146 0.84 -18.81 35.40
CA SER A 146 -0.15 -17.86 35.89
C SER A 146 0.42 -16.89 36.92
N GLY A 147 0.15 -15.59 36.80
CA GLY A 147 0.52 -14.62 37.85
C GLY A 147 2.02 -14.37 38.00
N ASN A 148 2.86 -14.78 37.05
CA ASN A 148 4.31 -14.65 37.17
C ASN A 148 4.83 -13.32 36.61
N GLU A 149 5.95 -12.86 37.15
CA GLU A 149 6.76 -11.78 36.57
C GLU A 149 8.06 -12.37 35.98
N ILE A 150 8.37 -12.05 34.73
CA ILE A 150 9.52 -12.60 34.00
C ILE A 150 10.37 -11.47 33.42
N TYR A 151 11.63 -11.37 33.86
CA TYR A 151 12.56 -10.29 33.55
C TYR A 151 13.83 -10.75 32.83
N ASP A 152 14.45 -9.84 32.09
CA ASP A 152 15.84 -9.90 31.61
C ASP A 152 16.20 -11.14 30.75
N ALA A 153 15.23 -11.75 30.07
CA ALA A 153 15.50 -12.86 29.17
C ALA A 153 15.86 -12.37 27.76
N GLN A 154 16.69 -13.14 27.06
CA GLN A 154 16.81 -13.03 25.61
C GLN A 154 15.47 -13.42 24.94
N TYR A 155 14.94 -14.59 25.29
CA TYR A 155 13.62 -15.05 24.86
C TYR A 155 12.85 -15.50 26.08
N ALA A 156 11.90 -14.71 26.61
CA ALA A 156 11.24 -15.09 27.86
C ALA A 156 10.62 -16.49 27.76
N ILE A 157 9.87 -16.74 26.69
CA ILE A 157 9.40 -18.06 26.27
C ILE A 157 9.88 -18.35 24.83
N LYS A 158 10.55 -19.49 24.65
CA LYS A 158 10.92 -20.04 23.33
C LYS A 158 10.15 -21.34 23.10
N ALA A 159 9.41 -21.45 22.00
CA ALA A 159 8.57 -22.61 21.70
C ALA A 159 8.93 -23.24 20.35
N SER A 160 8.75 -24.56 20.20
CA SER A 160 8.99 -25.26 18.94
C SER A 160 8.12 -26.53 18.81
N GLY A 161 7.90 -26.96 17.56
CA GLY A 161 7.18 -28.19 17.22
C GLY A 161 5.72 -28.15 17.66
N THR A 162 5.31 -29.06 18.54
CA THR A 162 3.92 -29.21 19.02
C THR A 162 3.73 -28.79 20.49
N ALA A 163 4.55 -27.86 20.99
CA ALA A 163 4.46 -27.39 22.38
C ALA A 163 3.06 -26.87 22.74
N ASN A 164 2.65 -27.09 23.99
CA ASN A 164 1.38 -26.61 24.54
C ASN A 164 1.62 -25.64 25.69
N ILE A 165 1.23 -24.39 25.49
CA ILE A 165 1.58 -23.26 26.34
C ILE A 165 0.31 -22.52 26.76
N THR A 166 0.10 -22.41 28.06
CA THR A 166 -0.98 -21.62 28.67
C THR A 166 -0.37 -20.55 29.56
N LEU A 167 -0.57 -19.29 29.20
CA LEU A 167 -0.06 -18.10 29.87
C LEU A 167 -1.24 -17.20 30.23
N TYR A 168 -1.50 -17.05 31.53
CA TYR A 168 -2.59 -16.25 32.06
C TYR A 168 -2.07 -15.22 33.07
N ASN A 169 -2.42 -13.94 32.92
CA ASN A 169 -2.11 -12.93 33.93
C ASN A 169 -0.62 -12.85 34.32
N ASN A 170 0.30 -12.98 33.36
CA ASN A 170 1.74 -12.84 33.60
C ASN A 170 2.24 -11.49 33.09
N GLU A 171 3.36 -11.04 33.64
CA GLU A 171 4.05 -9.82 33.27
C GLU A 171 5.45 -10.13 32.73
N PHE A 172 5.77 -9.63 31.54
CA PHE A 172 7.04 -9.83 30.84
C PHE A 172 7.74 -8.48 30.69
N TYR A 173 8.79 -8.23 31.48
CA TYR A 173 9.49 -6.94 31.50
C TYR A 173 10.95 -7.02 31.09
N HIS A 174 11.43 -6.00 30.36
CA HIS A 174 12.85 -5.87 30.00
C HIS A 174 13.43 -7.11 29.30
N ASN A 175 12.58 -7.83 28.58
CA ASN A 175 12.97 -8.99 27.79
C ASN A 175 13.29 -8.53 26.36
N TYR A 176 14.27 -9.17 25.72
CA TYR A 176 14.57 -8.88 24.33
C TYR A 176 13.42 -9.30 23.40
N VAL A 177 12.91 -10.52 23.57
CA VAL A 177 11.65 -10.99 22.96
C VAL A 177 10.83 -11.73 24.01
N ALA A 178 9.53 -11.44 24.12
CA ALA A 178 8.69 -12.11 25.12
C ALA A 178 8.29 -13.53 24.68
N PHE A 179 7.83 -13.69 23.43
CA PHE A 179 7.48 -15.00 22.88
C PHE A 179 8.16 -15.23 21.52
N TYR A 180 8.98 -16.27 21.44
CA TYR A 180 9.78 -16.58 20.27
C TYR A 180 9.50 -17.99 19.74
N ILE A 181 9.18 -18.07 18.45
CA ILE A 181 9.23 -19.30 17.67
C ILE A 181 10.38 -19.13 16.66
N PRO A 182 11.43 -19.97 16.75
CA PRO A 182 12.59 -19.85 15.88
C PRO A 182 12.24 -20.15 14.43
N GLY A 183 12.86 -19.43 13.49
CA GLY A 183 12.84 -19.81 12.09
C GLY A 183 13.71 -21.04 11.85
N THR A 184 13.28 -21.92 10.96
CA THR A 184 14.07 -23.07 10.50
C THR A 184 14.76 -22.82 9.15
N GLY A 185 14.72 -21.58 8.64
CA GLY A 185 15.10 -21.24 7.26
C GLY A 185 13.95 -21.55 6.28
N PHE A 186 14.25 -21.78 4.99
CA PHE A 186 13.33 -22.37 3.98
C PHE A 186 12.99 -23.84 4.28
N SER A 187 12.87 -24.20 5.55
CA SER A 187 12.52 -25.55 5.99
C SER A 187 11.00 -25.68 5.95
N THR A 188 10.54 -26.76 5.36
CA THR A 188 9.14 -27.18 5.24
C THR A 188 8.46 -27.54 6.57
N GLN A 189 9.17 -27.42 7.70
CA GLN A 189 8.65 -27.82 9.00
C GLN A 189 7.86 -26.67 9.65
N VAL A 190 6.54 -26.81 9.71
CA VAL A 190 5.65 -25.88 10.41
C VAL A 190 5.62 -26.17 11.91
N HIS A 191 5.65 -25.12 12.71
CA HIS A 191 5.46 -25.15 14.15
C HIS A 191 3.97 -25.04 14.50
N ASN A 192 3.44 -26.11 15.06
CA ASN A 192 2.04 -26.28 15.40
C ASN A 192 1.81 -26.09 16.91
N ILE A 193 2.16 -24.90 17.39
CA ILE A 193 2.14 -24.53 18.80
C ILE A 193 0.70 -24.26 19.26
N ARG A 194 0.31 -24.87 20.38
CA ARG A 194 -0.91 -24.46 21.07
C ARG A 194 -0.58 -23.35 22.05
N LEU A 195 -1.13 -22.16 21.81
CA LEU A 195 -0.97 -21.02 22.70
C LEU A 195 -2.32 -20.54 23.22
N ILE A 196 -2.44 -20.48 24.54
CA ILE A 196 -3.45 -19.66 25.21
C ILE A 196 -2.69 -18.52 25.88
N PHE A 197 -2.83 -17.31 25.33
CA PHE A 197 -2.20 -16.10 25.87
C PHE A 197 -3.29 -15.10 26.21
N GLN A 198 -3.64 -14.97 27.50
CA GLN A 198 -4.76 -14.16 27.95
C GLN A 198 -4.39 -13.31 29.17
N ASN A 199 -4.78 -12.03 29.13
CA ASN A 199 -4.55 -11.07 30.20
C ASN A 199 -3.07 -10.89 30.59
N ASN A 200 -2.14 -11.12 29.66
CA ASN A 200 -0.72 -10.90 29.94
C ASN A 200 -0.28 -9.50 29.51
N THR A 201 0.78 -9.01 30.15
CA THR A 201 1.41 -7.72 29.88
C THR A 201 2.84 -7.94 29.40
N ILE A 202 3.19 -7.37 28.25
CA ILE A 202 4.55 -7.27 27.74
C ILE A 202 4.91 -5.78 27.70
N ASP A 203 5.92 -5.38 28.44
CA ASP A 203 6.32 -3.97 28.54
C ASP A 203 7.83 -3.83 28.82
N ASN A 204 8.42 -2.72 28.41
CA ASN A 204 9.81 -2.36 28.66
C ASN A 204 9.87 -0.86 29.03
N PRO A 205 9.39 -0.49 30.22
CA PRO A 205 9.25 0.90 30.62
C PRO A 205 10.61 1.61 30.70
N SER A 206 10.61 2.95 30.83
CA SER A 206 11.86 3.70 30.82
C SER A 206 12.71 3.47 32.07
N LEU A 207 14.02 3.27 31.87
CA LEU A 207 15.04 3.19 32.92
C LEU A 207 15.82 4.53 33.11
N GLY A 208 15.21 5.67 32.78
CA GLY A 208 15.83 7.00 32.87
C GLY A 208 16.59 7.46 31.63
N SER A 209 17.01 6.53 30.76
CA SER A 209 17.68 6.80 29.46
C SER A 209 16.79 6.54 28.24
N GLY A 210 15.49 6.31 28.44
CA GLY A 210 14.48 6.06 27.40
C GLY A 210 13.72 4.75 27.61
N ALA A 211 12.55 4.62 26.99
CA ALA A 211 11.75 3.39 26.98
C ALA A 211 12.37 2.32 26.05
N GLY A 212 12.04 1.06 26.29
CA GLY A 212 12.52 -0.08 25.50
C GLY A 212 13.93 -0.55 25.83
N MET A 213 14.56 -0.01 26.87
CA MET A 213 15.90 -0.42 27.27
C MET A 213 15.88 -1.74 28.04
N LEU A 214 16.83 -2.61 27.70
CA LEU A 214 17.09 -3.81 28.49
C LEU A 214 17.80 -3.40 29.78
N ARG A 215 17.36 -3.97 30.91
CA ARG A 215 17.94 -3.69 32.23
C ARG A 215 19.31 -4.32 32.40
N ARG A 216 19.59 -5.42 31.71
CA ARG A 216 20.83 -6.18 31.80
C ARG A 216 21.60 -6.21 30.47
N PRO A 217 22.95 -6.18 30.52
CA PRO A 217 23.79 -6.36 29.34
C PRO A 217 23.74 -7.80 28.82
N ASN A 218 24.27 -7.97 27.62
CA ASN A 218 24.44 -9.26 26.97
C ASN A 218 25.38 -10.19 27.77
N TYR A 219 25.02 -11.48 27.84
CA TYR A 219 25.98 -12.51 28.25
C TYR A 219 26.92 -12.87 27.09
N SER A 220 28.05 -13.51 27.40
CA SER A 220 29.05 -13.91 26.39
C SER A 220 28.48 -14.92 25.40
N GLY A 221 28.63 -14.66 24.10
CA GLY A 221 28.18 -15.57 23.03
C GLY A 221 26.68 -15.48 22.67
N ILE A 222 25.96 -14.45 23.15
CA ILE A 222 24.56 -14.22 22.74
C ILE A 222 24.47 -13.96 21.23
N SER A 223 23.47 -14.58 20.59
CA SER A 223 23.13 -14.35 19.18
C SER A 223 21.62 -14.53 18.95
N PRO A 224 20.93 -13.63 18.22
CA PRO A 224 21.45 -12.36 17.70
C PRO A 224 21.76 -11.38 18.84
N ASN A 225 22.60 -10.37 18.57
CA ASN A 225 22.93 -9.34 19.55
C ASN A 225 21.73 -8.39 19.75
N PRO A 226 21.16 -8.29 20.98
CA PRO A 226 20.03 -7.42 21.27
C PRO A 226 20.24 -5.92 21.05
N GLY A 227 21.48 -5.43 20.99
CA GLY A 227 21.77 -4.00 20.84
C GLY A 227 21.26 -3.14 22.01
N GLY A 228 20.98 -3.74 23.17
CA GLY A 228 20.54 -3.06 24.39
C GLY A 228 19.07 -2.62 24.41
N ARG A 229 18.25 -2.99 23.42
CA ARG A 229 16.83 -2.64 23.36
C ARG A 229 15.94 -3.86 23.11
N ALA A 230 14.72 -3.82 23.64
CA ALA A 230 13.70 -4.82 23.36
C ALA A 230 13.33 -4.81 21.87
N TYR A 231 13.09 -6.00 21.31
CA TYR A 231 12.83 -6.19 19.90
C TYR A 231 11.35 -6.47 19.62
N ALA A 232 10.81 -7.57 20.12
CA ALA A 232 9.45 -7.98 19.77
C ALA A 232 8.62 -8.45 20.97
N GLY A 233 7.32 -8.20 20.94
CA GLY A 233 6.39 -8.93 21.81
C GLY A 233 6.31 -10.39 21.38
N PHE A 234 5.92 -10.60 20.11
CA PHE A 234 5.92 -11.90 19.46
C PHE A 234 6.84 -11.88 18.24
N GLN A 235 7.74 -12.84 18.14
CA GLN A 235 8.48 -13.13 16.92
C GLN A 235 8.20 -14.57 16.52
N VAL A 236 7.47 -14.74 15.42
CA VAL A 236 6.89 -16.00 14.98
C VAL A 236 7.37 -16.32 13.58
N ASN A 237 7.93 -17.51 13.40
CA ASN A 237 8.43 -17.97 12.11
C ASN A 237 7.90 -19.38 11.85
N ASN A 238 7.46 -19.63 10.61
CA ASN A 238 7.01 -20.94 10.14
C ASN A 238 5.96 -21.57 11.06
N ALA A 239 4.93 -20.82 11.48
CA ALA A 239 3.98 -21.32 12.49
C ALA A 239 2.52 -20.92 12.25
N ASN A 240 1.63 -21.76 12.78
CA ASN A 240 0.20 -21.44 12.96
C ASN A 240 -0.02 -20.94 14.39
N LEU A 241 -0.46 -19.69 14.56
CA LEU A 241 -0.61 -19.13 15.90
C LEU A 241 -1.81 -18.19 16.02
N VAL A 242 -2.61 -18.41 17.07
CA VAL A 242 -3.63 -17.46 17.52
C VAL A 242 -3.08 -16.69 18.72
N ILE A 243 -3.06 -15.37 18.60
CA ILE A 243 -2.60 -14.46 19.65
C ILE A 243 -3.82 -13.67 20.15
N GLY A 244 -4.16 -13.88 21.42
CA GLY A 244 -5.36 -13.31 22.03
C GLY A 244 -6.60 -14.22 21.91
N SER A 245 -7.79 -13.63 21.93
CA SER A 245 -9.05 -14.40 21.90
C SER A 245 -10.16 -13.69 21.15
N ASN A 246 -10.81 -14.42 20.23
CA ASN A 246 -12.03 -13.99 19.55
C ASN A 246 -13.31 -14.09 20.43
N SER A 247 -13.20 -14.68 21.64
CA SER A 247 -14.33 -14.80 22.55
C SER A 247 -14.74 -13.44 23.10
N LEU A 248 -15.99 -13.03 22.87
CA LEU A 248 -16.58 -11.82 23.44
C LEU A 248 -17.07 -12.00 24.89
N ALA A 249 -16.97 -13.23 25.44
CA ALA A 249 -17.56 -13.58 26.73
C ALA A 249 -16.96 -12.83 27.94
N SER A 250 -15.80 -12.18 27.78
CA SER A 250 -15.17 -11.39 28.85
C SER A 250 -14.30 -10.24 28.31
N PRO A 251 -14.34 -9.04 28.93
CA PRO A 251 -13.39 -7.95 28.66
C PRO A 251 -11.98 -8.22 29.20
N TYR A 252 -11.81 -9.23 30.06
CA TYR A 252 -10.56 -9.57 30.77
C TYR A 252 -9.59 -10.46 29.95
N TYR A 253 -9.81 -10.64 28.64
CA TYR A 253 -8.95 -11.47 27.79
C TYR A 253 -8.02 -10.67 26.87
N ARG A 254 -7.80 -9.39 27.16
CA ARG A 254 -6.93 -8.52 26.35
C ARG A 254 -5.48 -8.65 26.78
N ASN A 255 -4.56 -8.77 25.83
CA ASN A 255 -3.14 -8.76 26.11
C ASN A 255 -2.57 -7.39 25.78
N TYR A 256 -1.64 -6.93 26.59
CA TYR A 256 -1.01 -5.62 26.44
C TYR A 256 0.44 -5.78 25.97
N ILE A 257 0.84 -5.04 24.95
CA ILE A 257 2.19 -5.06 24.38
C ILE A 257 2.66 -3.63 24.21
N SER A 258 3.81 -3.29 24.79
CA SER A 258 4.34 -1.92 24.70
C SER A 258 5.85 -1.80 24.81
N ASN A 259 6.36 -0.66 24.34
CA ASN A 259 7.78 -0.30 24.43
C ASN A 259 8.75 -1.33 23.81
N VAL A 260 8.31 -1.99 22.72
CA VAL A 260 9.10 -2.90 21.88
C VAL A 260 9.24 -2.31 20.47
N LYS A 261 10.21 -2.77 19.66
CA LYS A 261 10.33 -2.31 18.26
C LYS A 261 9.16 -2.77 17.41
N VAL A 262 8.66 -3.99 17.63
CA VAL A 262 7.50 -4.54 16.91
C VAL A 262 6.59 -5.30 17.86
N GLY A 263 5.28 -5.09 17.80
CA GLY A 263 4.34 -5.78 18.69
C GLY A 263 4.27 -7.27 18.37
N VAL A 264 3.86 -7.58 17.14
CA VAL A 264 3.81 -8.94 16.58
C VAL A 264 4.56 -8.96 15.25
N TYR A 265 5.52 -9.87 15.10
CA TYR A 265 6.27 -10.06 13.86
C TYR A 265 6.14 -11.51 13.38
N GLY A 266 5.52 -11.71 12.22
CA GLY A 266 5.33 -13.01 11.56
C GLY A 266 6.14 -13.15 10.27
N ARG A 267 6.76 -14.31 10.07
CA ARG A 267 7.34 -14.73 8.78
C ARG A 267 6.92 -16.15 8.40
N TYR A 268 6.58 -16.40 7.15
CA TYR A 268 6.14 -17.72 6.67
C TYR A 268 5.08 -18.37 7.58
N SER A 269 4.18 -17.56 8.13
CA SER A 269 3.28 -17.96 9.23
C SER A 269 1.83 -17.65 8.89
N ASN A 270 0.92 -18.35 9.57
CA ASN A 270 -0.50 -18.04 9.57
C ASN A 270 -0.88 -17.54 10.96
N LEU A 271 -1.12 -16.23 11.06
CA LEU A 271 -1.36 -15.55 12.33
C LEU A 271 -2.79 -15.03 12.42
N GLU A 272 -3.42 -15.30 13.56
CA GLU A 272 -4.67 -14.65 13.93
C GLU A 272 -4.48 -13.83 15.21
N CYS A 273 -4.61 -12.51 15.10
CA CYS A 273 -4.55 -11.57 16.20
C CYS A 273 -5.96 -11.13 16.59
N TYR A 274 -6.25 -11.19 17.89
CA TYR A 274 -7.55 -10.79 18.43
C TYR A 274 -7.41 -10.00 19.72
N ARG A 275 -7.98 -8.79 19.73
CA ARG A 275 -8.17 -7.98 20.94
C ARG A 275 -6.85 -7.66 21.67
N LEU A 276 -5.77 -7.49 20.92
CA LEU A 276 -4.49 -7.01 21.42
C LEU A 276 -4.58 -5.51 21.69
N ILE A 277 -3.90 -5.05 22.74
CA ILE A 277 -3.65 -3.63 22.98
C ILE A 277 -2.15 -3.43 22.77
N ILE A 278 -1.78 -2.81 21.66
CA ILE A 278 -0.40 -2.54 21.30
C ILE A 278 -0.18 -1.04 21.38
N ASN A 279 0.80 -0.57 22.16
CA ASN A 279 1.08 0.85 22.21
C ASN A 279 2.54 1.24 22.43
N ASN A 280 2.88 2.48 22.09
CA ASN A 280 4.21 3.06 22.33
C ASN A 280 5.32 2.20 21.73
N MET A 281 5.20 1.87 20.44
CA MET A 281 6.26 1.16 19.74
C MET A 281 7.52 2.03 19.70
N LEU A 282 8.69 1.41 19.79
CA LEU A 282 9.95 2.14 19.70
C LEU A 282 10.07 2.76 18.31
N ASN A 283 10.56 3.99 18.24
CA ASN A 283 10.70 4.75 16.98
C ASN A 283 9.37 5.09 16.28
N HIS A 284 8.23 5.10 17.00
CA HIS A 284 6.94 5.54 16.46
C HIS A 284 6.93 6.97 15.89
N GLY A 285 7.78 7.87 16.42
CA GLY A 285 7.96 9.23 15.91
C GLY A 285 9.04 9.38 14.85
N ALA A 286 9.59 8.29 14.31
CA ALA A 286 10.65 8.37 13.32
C ALA A 286 10.16 8.93 11.98
N SER A 287 11.04 9.64 11.27
CA SER A 287 10.76 10.16 9.94
C SER A 287 10.88 9.10 8.82
N ASN A 288 11.33 7.88 9.15
CA ASN A 288 11.45 6.75 8.21
C ASN A 288 10.08 6.36 7.62
N ARG A 289 10.06 5.92 6.35
CA ARG A 289 8.85 5.47 5.65
C ARG A 289 8.83 3.96 5.34
N ALA A 290 9.85 3.22 5.75
CA ALA A 290 9.91 1.78 5.54
C ALA A 290 9.02 1.02 6.56
N TYR A 291 7.72 0.93 6.28
CA TYR A 291 6.74 0.26 7.15
C TYR A 291 6.90 -1.28 7.18
N THR A 292 7.71 -1.83 6.28
CA THR A 292 8.01 -3.26 6.19
C THR A 292 9.20 -3.70 7.05
N ASN A 293 9.87 -2.78 7.72
CA ASN A 293 10.94 -3.12 8.66
C ASN A 293 10.36 -3.37 10.06
N PRO A 294 10.95 -4.29 10.86
CA PRO A 294 10.51 -4.58 12.23
C PRO A 294 10.92 -3.46 13.21
N GLU A 295 10.47 -2.24 12.93
CA GLU A 295 10.82 -1.02 13.67
C GLU A 295 9.63 -0.05 13.68
N GLY A 296 9.05 0.14 14.88
CA GLY A 296 7.91 1.03 15.09
C GLY A 296 6.56 0.47 14.67
N VAL A 297 6.45 -0.81 14.31
CA VAL A 297 5.22 -1.39 13.74
C VAL A 297 4.42 -2.14 14.81
N GLY A 298 3.09 -1.97 14.82
CA GLY A 298 2.21 -2.72 15.73
C GLY A 298 2.19 -4.21 15.39
N ILE A 299 1.66 -4.55 14.21
CA ILE A 299 1.64 -5.92 13.66
C ILE A 299 2.31 -5.90 12.29
N LEU A 300 3.37 -6.68 12.12
CA LEU A 300 4.11 -6.84 10.87
C LEU A 300 4.11 -8.30 10.45
N VAL A 301 3.73 -8.58 9.20
CA VAL A 301 3.82 -9.90 8.61
C VAL A 301 4.55 -9.86 7.27
N LYS A 302 5.40 -10.85 7.02
CA LYS A 302 6.10 -11.05 5.74
C LYS A 302 5.92 -12.46 5.23
N ASP A 303 5.64 -12.62 3.95
CA ASP A 303 5.50 -13.96 3.32
C ASP A 303 4.51 -14.82 4.14
N SER A 304 3.42 -14.23 4.61
CA SER A 304 2.57 -14.77 5.68
C SER A 304 1.10 -14.42 5.49
N ARG A 305 0.21 -15.20 6.12
CA ARG A 305 -1.21 -14.86 6.27
C ARG A 305 -1.46 -14.18 7.60
N LEU A 306 -2.23 -13.11 7.59
CA LEU A 306 -2.68 -12.40 8.78
C LEU A 306 -4.19 -12.23 8.77
N LYS A 307 -4.80 -12.52 9.91
CA LYS A 307 -6.10 -11.99 10.32
C LYS A 307 -5.90 -11.16 11.58
N ALA A 308 -6.36 -9.92 11.57
CA ALA A 308 -6.26 -9.02 12.73
C ALA A 308 -7.64 -8.42 13.00
N ASN A 309 -8.19 -8.70 14.18
CA ASN A 309 -9.57 -8.31 14.49
C ASN A 309 -9.72 -7.74 15.89
N ARG A 310 -10.33 -6.54 15.98
CA ARG A 310 -10.58 -5.83 17.24
C ARG A 310 -9.32 -5.51 18.03
N ASP A 311 -8.19 -5.37 17.36
CA ASP A 311 -6.95 -4.92 17.96
C ASP A 311 -6.99 -3.39 18.15
N THR A 312 -6.39 -2.90 19.24
CA THR A 312 -6.20 -1.47 19.50
C THR A 312 -4.72 -1.17 19.40
N ILE A 313 -4.31 -0.35 18.42
CA ILE A 313 -2.90 -0.03 18.16
C ILE A 313 -2.71 1.49 18.22
N THR A 314 -1.85 1.97 19.12
CA THR A 314 -1.61 3.41 19.27
C THR A 314 -0.14 3.79 19.41
N ASN A 315 0.26 4.99 18.98
CA ASN A 315 1.65 5.46 19.05
C ASN A 315 2.62 4.46 18.39
N ALA A 316 2.41 4.23 17.10
CA ALA A 316 3.23 3.36 16.25
C ALA A 316 3.58 4.10 14.95
N LEU A 317 4.68 3.74 14.30
CA LEU A 317 5.00 4.22 12.96
C LEU A 317 3.95 3.70 11.97
N CYS A 318 3.64 2.40 12.03
CA CYS A 318 2.56 1.78 11.28
C CYS A 318 1.70 0.91 12.20
N GLY A 319 0.37 0.95 12.04
CA GLY A 319 -0.54 0.09 12.79
C GLY A 319 -0.36 -1.37 12.41
N ILE A 320 -0.74 -1.71 11.19
CA ILE A 320 -0.64 -3.05 10.60
C ILE A 320 0.10 -2.96 9.27
N SER A 321 1.12 -3.80 9.06
CA SER A 321 1.85 -3.87 7.80
C SER A 321 1.97 -5.30 7.26
N GLY A 322 1.70 -5.45 5.96
CA GLY A 322 1.99 -6.64 5.15
C GLY A 322 3.06 -6.34 4.08
N ASP A 323 3.91 -7.32 3.80
CA ASP A 323 4.89 -7.32 2.71
C ASP A 323 4.97 -8.73 2.13
N ARG A 324 4.54 -8.92 0.88
CA ARG A 324 4.24 -10.27 0.35
C ARG A 324 3.36 -11.02 1.34
N ALA A 325 2.24 -10.44 1.72
CA ALA A 325 1.36 -10.99 2.75
C ALA A 325 -0.05 -11.26 2.20
N TRP A 326 -0.75 -12.20 2.83
CA TRP A 326 -2.18 -12.36 2.67
C TRP A 326 -2.90 -11.73 3.87
N LEU A 327 -3.37 -10.50 3.69
CA LEU A 327 -4.16 -9.79 4.70
C LEU A 327 -5.65 -10.17 4.58
N SER A 328 -6.01 -11.32 5.14
CA SER A 328 -7.39 -11.79 5.18
C SER A 328 -8.14 -11.25 6.40
N ASN A 329 -9.20 -10.49 6.18
CA ASN A 329 -10.10 -9.98 7.23
C ASN A 329 -9.38 -9.15 8.30
N ILE A 330 -8.76 -8.04 7.86
CA ILE A 330 -8.24 -6.99 8.74
C ILE A 330 -9.43 -6.10 9.12
N ALA A 331 -10.05 -6.38 10.28
CA ALA A 331 -11.34 -5.78 10.57
C ALA A 331 -11.58 -5.35 12.01
N LEU A 332 -12.41 -4.30 12.16
CA LEU A 332 -12.86 -3.80 13.47
C LEU A 332 -11.72 -3.34 14.39
N ASN A 333 -10.55 -3.02 13.83
CA ASN A 333 -9.41 -2.54 14.58
C ASN A 333 -9.54 -1.04 14.86
N GLU A 334 -8.96 -0.59 15.98
CA GLU A 334 -8.84 0.82 16.35
C GLU A 334 -7.38 1.21 16.31
N ILE A 335 -6.99 2.02 15.33
CA ILE A 335 -5.61 2.42 15.06
C ILE A 335 -5.50 3.94 15.22
N GLY A 336 -4.60 4.41 16.09
CA GLY A 336 -4.53 5.82 16.47
C GLY A 336 -3.11 6.36 16.61
N TYR A 337 -2.88 7.64 16.30
CA TYR A 337 -1.59 8.30 16.50
C TYR A 337 -0.45 7.55 15.78
N VAL A 338 -0.65 7.37 14.48
CA VAL A 338 0.26 6.62 13.62
C VAL A 338 0.66 7.44 12.41
N ARG A 339 1.78 7.08 11.78
CA ARG A 339 2.12 7.64 10.48
C ARG A 339 1.31 6.97 9.36
N ALA A 340 1.24 5.64 9.39
CA ALA A 340 0.41 4.83 8.52
C ALA A 340 -0.56 3.94 9.33
N GLY A 341 -1.82 3.87 8.93
CA GLY A 341 -2.82 3.01 9.57
C GLY A 341 -2.61 1.54 9.20
N ILE A 342 -3.00 1.20 7.97
CA ILE A 342 -2.84 -0.13 7.38
C ILE A 342 -2.02 0.01 6.09
N HIS A 343 -0.97 -0.80 5.96
CA HIS A 343 -0.03 -0.74 4.86
C HIS A 343 0.19 -2.14 4.28
N ASP A 344 -0.18 -2.37 3.03
CA ASP A 344 0.02 -3.64 2.36
C ASP A 344 0.75 -3.43 1.03
N ILE A 345 1.88 -4.12 0.87
CA ILE A 345 2.67 -4.05 -0.37
C ILE A 345 2.96 -5.44 -0.90
N ASN A 346 2.95 -5.57 -2.24
CA ASN A 346 3.15 -6.85 -2.92
C ASN A 346 2.18 -7.92 -2.41
N ALA A 347 0.92 -7.56 -2.16
CA ALA A 347 -0.02 -8.45 -1.49
C ALA A 347 -0.16 -9.76 -2.29
N MET A 348 0.02 -10.91 -1.63
CA MET A 348 -0.06 -12.23 -2.30
C MET A 348 -1.50 -12.67 -2.58
N ASN A 349 -2.49 -11.90 -2.09
CA ASN A 349 -3.91 -12.12 -2.28
C ASN A 349 -4.63 -10.77 -2.16
N SER A 350 -5.95 -10.74 -2.40
CA SER A 350 -6.79 -9.59 -2.10
C SER A 350 -6.77 -9.27 -0.61
N PRO A 351 -6.34 -8.05 -0.22
CA PRO A 351 -6.55 -7.58 1.12
C PRO A 351 -8.04 -7.27 1.37
N GLU A 352 -8.57 -7.84 2.45
CA GLU A 352 -9.90 -7.51 2.96
C GLU A 352 -9.75 -6.59 4.18
N ILE A 353 -10.00 -5.30 4.01
CA ILE A 353 -9.82 -4.26 5.03
C ILE A 353 -11.19 -3.65 5.36
N LEU A 354 -11.76 -4.07 6.49
CA LEU A 354 -13.18 -3.89 6.77
C LEU A 354 -13.45 -3.23 8.12
N SER A 355 -14.25 -2.17 8.17
CA SER A 355 -14.78 -1.64 9.44
C SER A 355 -13.71 -1.22 10.47
N ASN A 356 -12.54 -0.76 10.02
CA ASN A 356 -11.50 -0.26 10.92
C ASN A 356 -11.73 1.23 11.24
N VAL A 357 -11.30 1.66 12.42
CA VAL A 357 -11.29 3.07 12.82
C VAL A 357 -9.83 3.52 12.92
N ILE A 358 -9.41 4.36 11.98
CA ILE A 358 -8.07 4.94 11.90
C ILE A 358 -8.19 6.42 12.22
N HIS A 359 -7.50 6.90 13.24
CA HIS A 359 -7.57 8.29 13.64
C HIS A 359 -6.17 8.84 13.89
N HIS A 360 -5.99 10.15 13.73
CA HIS A 360 -4.68 10.80 13.96
C HIS A 360 -3.58 10.18 13.06
N ALA A 361 -3.91 9.85 11.81
CA ALA A 361 -2.95 9.40 10.82
C ALA A 361 -2.26 10.61 10.15
N THR A 362 -0.93 10.60 10.06
CA THR A 362 -0.17 11.77 9.54
C THR A 362 0.36 11.61 8.12
N ASN A 363 0.32 10.40 7.53
CA ASN A 363 0.82 10.17 6.17
C ASN A 363 -0.11 9.31 5.31
N ARG A 364 -0.58 8.17 5.83
CA ARG A 364 -1.49 7.27 5.11
C ARG A 364 -2.55 6.70 6.04
N GLY A 365 -3.81 6.68 5.62
CA GLY A 365 -4.84 5.90 6.32
C GLY A 365 -4.71 4.42 5.98
N ILE A 366 -5.11 4.06 4.76
CA ILE A 366 -4.97 2.73 4.17
C ILE A 366 -4.13 2.85 2.89
N HIS A 367 -3.10 2.03 2.76
CA HIS A 367 -2.24 1.97 1.58
C HIS A 367 -2.15 0.53 1.09
N VAL A 368 -2.61 0.28 -0.13
CA VAL A 368 -2.50 -1.02 -0.82
C VAL A 368 -1.77 -0.80 -2.15
N GLU A 369 -0.60 -1.40 -2.28
CA GLU A 369 0.26 -1.25 -3.45
C GLU A 369 0.69 -2.63 -3.99
N PHE A 370 0.58 -2.80 -5.30
CA PHE A 370 0.92 -4.05 -6.01
C PHE A 370 0.18 -5.28 -5.47
N PRO A 371 -1.16 -5.24 -5.33
CA PRO A 371 -1.90 -6.46 -5.01
C PRO A 371 -1.76 -7.46 -6.17
N ALA A 372 -1.63 -8.75 -5.86
CA ALA A 372 -1.66 -9.81 -6.84
C ALA A 372 -2.91 -9.67 -7.72
N SER A 373 -2.73 -9.84 -9.03
CA SER A 373 -3.66 -9.47 -10.11
C SER A 373 -4.98 -10.24 -10.14
N LEU A 374 -5.30 -11.03 -9.13
CA LEU A 374 -6.27 -12.10 -9.25
C LEU A 374 -7.56 -11.90 -8.49
N ILE A 375 -7.49 -11.26 -7.32
CA ILE A 375 -8.68 -10.98 -6.52
C ILE A 375 -8.56 -9.53 -6.09
N ALA A 376 -9.63 -8.79 -6.38
CA ALA A 376 -9.79 -7.38 -6.08
C ALA A 376 -9.68 -7.05 -4.59
N PRO A 377 -8.76 -6.14 -4.18
CA PRO A 377 -8.82 -5.51 -2.87
C PRO A 377 -10.23 -5.05 -2.50
N LEU A 378 -10.65 -5.38 -1.26
CA LEU A 378 -11.91 -4.93 -0.69
C LEU A 378 -11.63 -4.02 0.51
N ILE A 379 -11.83 -2.71 0.31
CA ILE A 379 -11.61 -1.68 1.33
C ILE A 379 -12.95 -1.04 1.65
N SER A 380 -13.60 -1.48 2.72
CA SER A 380 -14.97 -1.01 3.02
C SER A 380 -15.29 -0.74 4.48
N TYR A 381 -16.24 0.16 4.72
CA TYR A 381 -16.75 0.51 6.04
C TYR A 381 -15.71 1.11 7.00
N ASN A 382 -14.56 1.56 6.50
CA ASN A 382 -13.52 2.13 7.35
C ASN A 382 -13.83 3.60 7.67
N VAL A 383 -13.48 4.03 8.88
CA VAL A 383 -13.52 5.43 9.31
C VAL A 383 -12.09 5.92 9.46
N ILE A 384 -11.73 6.98 8.75
CA ILE A 384 -10.35 7.52 8.71
C ILE A 384 -10.38 9.01 9.03
N SER A 385 -9.58 9.43 10.01
CA SER A 385 -9.38 10.85 10.32
C SER A 385 -7.91 11.25 10.44
N THR A 386 -7.60 12.46 9.99
CA THR A 386 -6.23 13.01 9.98
C THR A 386 -5.96 13.91 11.17
N ASP A 387 -4.71 13.96 11.60
CA ASP A 387 -4.23 15.05 12.47
C ASP A 387 -3.90 16.27 11.61
N GLY A 388 -4.67 17.35 11.78
CA GLY A 388 -4.50 18.65 11.11
C GLY A 388 -3.23 19.42 11.46
N THR A 389 -2.15 18.76 11.89
CA THR A 389 -0.91 19.44 12.21
C THR A 389 -0.10 19.66 10.94
N GLU A 390 0.13 20.93 10.62
CA GLU A 390 0.92 21.53 9.53
C GLU A 390 2.30 20.88 9.29
N SER A 391 2.36 19.64 8.83
CA SER A 391 3.62 19.10 8.32
C SER A 391 3.84 19.72 6.94
N THR A 392 4.72 20.71 6.88
CA THR A 392 5.17 21.42 5.67
C THR A 392 5.82 20.52 4.61
N GLU A 393 5.88 19.21 4.84
CA GLU A 393 6.74 18.31 4.07
C GLU A 393 6.03 17.11 3.44
N ASN A 394 4.77 16.79 3.73
CA ASN A 394 4.16 15.58 3.16
C ASN A 394 2.65 15.63 2.92
N PHE A 395 2.28 15.28 1.70
CA PHE A 395 0.90 15.05 1.25
C PHE A 395 0.34 13.77 1.89
N MET A 396 -0.71 13.90 2.70
CA MET A 396 -1.40 12.76 3.32
C MET A 396 -2.44 12.19 2.34
N ILE A 397 -2.60 10.86 2.33
CA ILE A 397 -3.63 10.17 1.53
C ILE A 397 -4.48 9.31 2.47
N GLY A 398 -5.80 9.46 2.40
CA GLY A 398 -6.75 8.67 3.19
C GLY A 398 -6.70 7.19 2.80
N ILE A 399 -7.03 6.89 1.54
CA ILE A 399 -6.96 5.56 0.94
C ILE A 399 -6.18 5.65 -0.37
N LEU A 400 -5.11 4.86 -0.52
CA LEU A 400 -4.38 4.69 -1.78
C LEU A 400 -4.48 3.24 -2.23
N LEU A 401 -4.93 3.03 -3.48
CA LEU A 401 -4.90 1.76 -4.18
C LEU A 401 -4.14 1.92 -5.50
N GLN A 402 -3.09 1.11 -5.68
CA GLN A 402 -2.25 1.13 -6.87
C GLN A 402 -1.84 -0.27 -7.31
N SER A 403 -2.10 -0.63 -8.58
CA SER A 403 -1.98 -2.03 -9.08
C SER A 403 -1.00 -2.26 -10.23
N LEU A 404 -0.18 -1.26 -10.62
CA LEU A 404 0.76 -1.32 -11.77
C LEU A 404 0.14 -1.85 -13.06
N GLY A 405 -1.16 -1.62 -13.24
CA GLY A 405 -1.85 -1.91 -14.47
C GLY A 405 -2.43 -3.33 -14.59
N ALA A 406 -2.26 -4.17 -13.57
CA ALA A 406 -2.80 -5.54 -13.57
C ALA A 406 -4.34 -5.55 -13.67
N ARG A 407 -4.88 -6.33 -14.62
CA ARG A 407 -6.32 -6.61 -14.72
C ARG A 407 -6.76 -7.55 -13.60
N GLY A 408 -7.34 -7.00 -12.53
CA GLY A 408 -7.95 -7.77 -11.44
C GLY A 408 -9.47 -8.00 -11.56
N LEU A 409 -9.98 -8.96 -10.78
CA LEU A 409 -11.43 -9.22 -10.58
C LEU A 409 -12.12 -8.07 -9.80
N GLY A 410 -12.16 -6.84 -10.33
CA GLY A 410 -13.12 -5.83 -9.87
C GLY A 410 -12.86 -5.18 -8.50
N SER A 411 -11.77 -4.42 -8.29
CA SER A 411 -11.41 -3.81 -6.98
C SER A 411 -12.57 -3.00 -6.37
N VAL A 412 -12.72 -2.96 -5.05
CA VAL A 412 -13.82 -2.25 -4.39
C VAL A 412 -13.31 -1.38 -3.25
N VAL A 413 -13.59 -0.08 -3.34
CA VAL A 413 -13.37 0.92 -2.27
C VAL A 413 -14.70 1.58 -1.96
N SER A 414 -15.33 1.23 -0.84
CA SER A 414 -16.73 1.60 -0.65
C SER A 414 -17.22 1.70 0.79
N TRP A 415 -18.24 2.53 1.03
CA TRP A 415 -18.79 2.77 2.37
C TRP A 415 -17.75 3.28 3.39
N ASN A 416 -16.67 3.93 2.95
CA ASN A 416 -15.68 4.52 3.86
C ASN A 416 -16.06 5.97 4.22
N GLU A 417 -15.73 6.39 5.44
CA GLU A 417 -15.92 7.76 5.92
C GLU A 417 -14.55 8.38 6.24
N LEU A 418 -14.20 9.47 5.55
CA LEU A 418 -12.92 10.14 5.65
C LEU A 418 -13.13 11.59 6.11
N SER A 419 -12.49 11.97 7.21
CA SER A 419 -12.45 13.35 7.73
C SER A 419 -11.01 13.89 7.64
N LEU A 420 -10.78 14.82 6.72
CA LEU A 420 -9.45 15.22 6.26
C LEU A 420 -9.20 16.72 6.47
N HIS A 421 -7.93 17.09 6.55
CA HIS A 421 -7.51 18.48 6.39
C HIS A 421 -7.37 18.85 4.89
N SER A 422 -7.43 20.13 4.57
CA SER A 422 -7.44 20.66 3.19
C SER A 422 -6.20 20.44 2.34
N LYS A 423 -5.11 19.84 2.88
CA LYS A 423 -3.88 19.49 2.15
C LYS A 423 -3.71 17.97 1.94
N CYS A 424 -4.82 17.24 1.91
CA CYS A 424 -4.85 15.78 1.84
C CYS A 424 -5.61 15.29 0.60
N ASN A 425 -5.29 14.09 0.12
CA ASN A 425 -6.15 13.37 -0.83
C ASN A 425 -7.03 12.40 -0.04
N GLY A 426 -8.30 12.29 -0.42
CA GLY A 426 -9.21 11.31 0.18
C GLY A 426 -8.94 9.92 -0.33
N ILE A 427 -9.51 9.58 -1.48
CA ILE A 427 -9.36 8.27 -2.13
C ILE A 427 -8.56 8.47 -3.42
N ASP A 428 -7.45 7.77 -3.55
CA ASP A 428 -6.51 7.87 -4.66
C ASP A 428 -6.34 6.50 -5.33
N ILE A 429 -6.84 6.38 -6.56
CA ILE A 429 -6.77 5.17 -7.37
C ILE A 429 -5.84 5.41 -8.56
N ARG A 430 -4.81 4.56 -8.71
CA ARG A 430 -3.75 4.76 -9.71
C ARG A 430 -3.42 3.50 -10.48
N ASP A 431 -3.41 3.60 -11.81
CA ASP A 431 -3.02 2.50 -12.71
C ASP A 431 -3.73 1.18 -12.33
N CYS A 432 -5.05 1.27 -12.18
CA CYS A 432 -5.92 0.15 -11.86
C CYS A 432 -6.94 -0.05 -12.99
N ILE A 433 -7.41 -1.29 -13.15
CA ILE A 433 -8.45 -1.64 -14.13
C ILE A 433 -9.61 -2.28 -13.38
N ASN A 434 -10.85 -1.98 -13.79
CA ASN A 434 -12.08 -2.51 -13.19
C ASN A 434 -12.17 -2.20 -11.69
N VAL A 435 -12.24 -0.92 -11.31
CA VAL A 435 -12.34 -0.50 -9.90
C VAL A 435 -13.69 0.14 -9.62
N GLY A 436 -14.39 -0.33 -8.58
CA GLY A 436 -15.57 0.29 -8.01
C GLY A 436 -15.22 1.16 -6.81
N VAL A 437 -15.53 2.44 -6.91
CA VAL A 437 -15.45 3.43 -5.84
C VAL A 437 -16.86 3.93 -5.57
N GLY A 438 -17.47 3.55 -4.45
CA GLY A 438 -18.84 3.99 -4.20
C GLY A 438 -19.30 4.07 -2.76
N TYR A 439 -20.31 4.89 -2.51
CA TYR A 439 -20.87 5.13 -1.17
C TYR A 439 -19.85 5.65 -0.15
N ASN A 440 -18.75 6.26 -0.59
CA ASN A 440 -17.79 6.87 0.32
C ASN A 440 -18.20 8.30 0.67
N ILE A 441 -17.87 8.73 1.89
CA ILE A 441 -18.04 10.09 2.38
C ILE A 441 -16.65 10.67 2.64
N VAL A 442 -16.31 11.76 1.97
CA VAL A 442 -15.07 12.50 2.18
C VAL A 442 -15.41 13.92 2.59
N THR A 443 -14.97 14.31 3.78
CA THR A 443 -15.22 15.63 4.37
C THR A 443 -13.90 16.33 4.65
N PHE A 444 -13.79 17.59 4.25
CA PHE A 444 -12.68 18.47 4.59
C PHE A 444 -13.09 19.47 5.69
N ASP A 445 -12.34 19.51 6.79
CA ASP A 445 -12.76 20.13 8.06
C ASP A 445 -11.97 21.39 8.50
N ASP A 446 -10.92 21.83 7.79
CA ASP A 446 -10.07 22.97 8.20
C ASP A 446 -10.07 24.14 7.20
N GLU A 447 -9.64 25.33 7.63
CA GLU A 447 -9.57 26.60 6.89
C GLU A 447 -8.11 27.10 6.86
N SER A 448 -7.31 26.73 5.86
CA SER A 448 -5.98 27.36 5.68
C SER A 448 -5.85 28.10 4.34
N GLU A 449 -5.76 29.43 4.43
CA GLU A 449 -5.92 30.37 3.29
C GLU A 449 -4.71 30.51 2.35
N THR A 450 -3.59 29.79 2.51
CA THR A 450 -2.45 29.98 1.61
C THR A 450 -1.70 28.69 1.29
N GLY A 451 -1.98 28.12 0.12
CA GLY A 451 -1.20 27.05 -0.52
C GLY A 451 -1.96 25.73 -0.68
N PHE A 452 -1.67 25.05 -1.80
CA PHE A 452 -2.12 23.73 -2.30
C PHE A 452 -3.34 23.08 -1.64
N SER A 453 -4.31 22.68 -2.48
CA SER A 453 -5.58 22.13 -2.00
C SER A 453 -5.76 20.67 -2.42
N GLY A 454 -6.29 19.90 -1.49
CA GLY A 454 -6.52 18.47 -1.58
C GLY A 454 -7.57 18.06 -2.62
N VAL A 455 -7.65 16.77 -2.88
CA VAL A 455 -8.67 16.18 -3.76
C VAL A 455 -9.48 15.15 -2.99
N GLY A 456 -10.81 15.17 -3.15
CA GLY A 456 -11.68 14.18 -2.53
C GLY A 456 -11.44 12.78 -3.08
N ILE A 457 -11.66 12.60 -4.39
CA ILE A 457 -11.52 11.31 -5.07
C ILE A 457 -10.73 11.48 -6.38
N ILE A 458 -9.69 10.68 -6.56
CA ILE A 458 -8.77 10.70 -7.71
C ILE A 458 -8.81 9.37 -8.46
N HIS A 459 -8.89 9.45 -9.79
CA HIS A 459 -8.70 8.34 -10.71
C HIS A 459 -7.63 8.72 -11.75
N ASN A 460 -6.43 8.19 -11.58
CA ASN A 460 -5.30 8.46 -12.48
C ASN A 460 -4.93 7.19 -13.24
N ASP A 461 -4.99 7.26 -14.57
CA ASP A 461 -4.75 6.11 -15.46
C ASP A 461 -5.56 4.86 -15.07
N THR A 462 -6.78 5.09 -14.57
CA THR A 462 -7.69 4.02 -14.14
C THR A 462 -8.70 3.73 -15.24
N ARG A 463 -8.94 2.47 -15.58
CA ARG A 463 -9.82 2.10 -16.68
C ARG A 463 -10.96 1.21 -16.22
N ASP A 464 -12.06 1.24 -16.97
CA ASP A 464 -13.22 0.38 -16.76
C ASP A 464 -13.84 0.50 -15.35
N GLY A 465 -13.74 1.69 -14.74
CA GLY A 465 -14.14 1.92 -13.36
C GLY A 465 -15.60 2.35 -13.18
N PHE A 466 -16.04 2.34 -11.92
CA PHE A 466 -17.34 2.81 -11.48
C PHE A 466 -17.16 3.74 -10.29
N VAL A 467 -17.62 4.97 -10.40
CA VAL A 467 -17.59 6.00 -9.36
C VAL A 467 -19.03 6.39 -9.06
N ILE A 468 -19.61 5.79 -8.02
CA ILE A 468 -21.06 5.88 -7.79
C ILE A 468 -21.40 6.29 -6.36
N GLU A 469 -22.40 7.17 -6.17
CA GLU A 469 -22.96 7.48 -4.84
C GLU A 469 -21.91 7.98 -3.82
N ASN A 470 -20.83 8.60 -4.26
CA ASN A 470 -19.83 9.18 -3.36
C ASN A 470 -20.23 10.61 -3.00
N THR A 471 -19.93 11.00 -1.76
CA THR A 471 -20.13 12.35 -1.24
C THR A 471 -18.78 13.00 -0.95
N VAL A 472 -18.50 14.15 -1.55
CA VAL A 472 -17.33 14.98 -1.22
C VAL A 472 -17.80 16.36 -0.76
N THR A 473 -17.53 16.70 0.49
CA THR A 473 -17.95 17.98 1.08
C THR A 473 -16.79 18.71 1.71
N THR A 474 -16.85 20.04 1.69
CA THR A 474 -16.01 20.88 2.54
C THR A 474 -16.89 21.77 3.41
N ASN A 475 -16.44 21.98 4.64
CA ASN A 475 -17.06 22.87 5.62
C ASN A 475 -16.52 24.31 5.54
N SER A 476 -15.49 24.58 4.73
CA SER A 476 -14.87 25.88 4.55
C SER A 476 -15.37 26.56 3.27
N GLU A 477 -15.76 27.83 3.36
CA GLU A 477 -15.94 28.67 2.18
C GLU A 477 -14.51 29.04 1.71
N PHE A 478 -14.15 28.78 0.45
CA PHE A 478 -12.93 29.28 -0.26
C PHE A 478 -11.63 28.44 -0.29
N GLU A 479 -11.64 27.13 -0.04
CA GLU A 479 -10.44 26.29 -0.30
C GLU A 479 -10.39 25.76 -1.74
N LYS A 480 -9.20 25.71 -2.38
CA LYS A 480 -9.01 25.25 -3.78
C LYS A 480 -9.23 23.73 -3.99
N ILE A 481 -10.08 23.10 -3.19
CA ILE A 481 -10.27 21.64 -3.15
C ILE A 481 -10.92 21.17 -4.45
N VAL A 482 -10.49 20.01 -4.96
CA VAL A 482 -11.19 19.35 -6.07
C VAL A 482 -12.03 18.21 -5.51
N GLY A 483 -13.32 18.17 -5.87
CA GLY A 483 -14.22 17.09 -5.46
C GLY A 483 -13.76 15.76 -6.08
N PHE A 484 -13.84 15.70 -7.41
CA PHE A 484 -13.49 14.54 -8.22
C PHE A 484 -12.46 14.93 -9.29
N HIS A 485 -11.36 14.19 -9.37
CA HIS A 485 -10.31 14.38 -10.37
C HIS A 485 -10.09 13.10 -11.17
N SER A 486 -10.02 13.24 -12.49
CA SER A 486 -9.78 12.12 -13.39
C SER A 486 -8.79 12.50 -14.49
N PHE A 487 -7.73 11.69 -14.63
CA PHE A 487 -6.71 11.84 -15.67
C PHE A 487 -6.57 10.55 -16.47
N ASN A 488 -6.86 10.62 -17.78
CA ASN A 488 -6.86 9.46 -18.68
C ASN A 488 -7.69 8.26 -18.17
N ALA A 489 -8.72 8.55 -17.37
CA ALA A 489 -9.57 7.53 -16.77
C ALA A 489 -10.62 7.00 -17.76
N GLY A 490 -10.16 6.21 -18.74
CA GLY A 490 -10.97 5.70 -19.84
C GLY A 490 -12.09 4.75 -19.36
N ASN A 491 -13.20 4.75 -20.08
CA ASN A 491 -14.32 3.82 -19.86
C ASN A 491 -14.91 3.82 -18.42
N THR A 492 -14.76 4.91 -17.67
CA THR A 492 -15.21 5.01 -16.27
C THR A 492 -16.59 5.67 -16.17
N ARG A 493 -17.48 5.13 -15.33
CA ARG A 493 -18.80 5.70 -15.04
C ARG A 493 -18.78 6.57 -13.78
N TYR A 494 -19.43 7.73 -13.83
CA TYR A 494 -19.63 8.68 -12.74
C TYR A 494 -21.14 8.92 -12.57
N CYS A 495 -21.73 8.27 -11.56
CA CYS A 495 -23.16 8.29 -11.32
C CYS A 495 -23.51 8.76 -9.91
N CYS A 496 -24.50 9.64 -9.79
CA CYS A 496 -25.14 9.96 -8.50
C CYS A 496 -24.15 10.41 -7.41
N ASN A 497 -23.02 10.97 -7.82
CA ASN A 497 -22.06 11.53 -6.88
C ASN A 497 -22.51 12.94 -6.46
N TYR A 498 -22.15 13.31 -5.25
CA TYR A 498 -22.54 14.56 -4.62
C TYR A 498 -21.30 15.36 -4.21
N THR A 499 -21.25 16.62 -4.61
CA THR A 499 -20.16 17.54 -4.22
C THR A 499 -20.66 18.89 -3.73
N VAL A 500 -20.07 19.39 -2.63
CA VAL A 500 -20.44 20.68 -2.01
C VAL A 500 -19.21 21.46 -1.57
N GLY A 501 -19.16 22.75 -1.90
CA GLY A 501 -18.24 23.73 -1.31
C GLY A 501 -16.82 23.72 -1.88
N THR A 502 -16.50 22.80 -2.81
CA THR A 502 -15.18 22.67 -3.42
C THR A 502 -14.89 23.77 -4.46
N ASP A 503 -13.64 23.93 -4.88
CA ASP A 503 -13.27 24.85 -5.97
C ASP A 503 -13.70 24.29 -7.32
N TYR A 504 -13.37 23.02 -7.56
CA TYR A 504 -13.87 22.25 -8.70
C TYR A 504 -14.71 21.08 -8.23
N GLY A 505 -15.91 20.91 -8.79
CA GLY A 505 -16.75 19.74 -8.50
C GLY A 505 -16.16 18.49 -9.17
N PHE A 506 -16.13 18.50 -10.50
CA PHE A 506 -15.54 17.46 -11.33
C PHE A 506 -14.52 18.05 -12.29
N ASN A 507 -13.32 17.47 -12.33
CA ASN A 507 -12.24 17.89 -13.21
C ASN A 507 -11.70 16.71 -14.03
N PHE A 508 -11.90 16.78 -15.34
CA PHE A 508 -11.49 15.74 -16.30
C PHE A 508 -10.37 16.23 -17.22
N ILE A 509 -9.35 15.38 -17.37
CA ILE A 509 -8.17 15.67 -18.17
C ILE A 509 -7.82 14.47 -19.05
N GLY A 510 -7.64 14.74 -20.35
CA GLY A 510 -7.23 13.74 -21.32
C GLY A 510 -8.37 12.81 -21.74
N ASN A 511 -8.07 11.54 -21.98
CA ASN A 511 -9.07 10.58 -22.45
C ASN A 511 -9.86 9.97 -21.29
N CYS A 512 -10.97 10.62 -20.91
CA CYS A 512 -11.91 10.14 -19.89
C CYS A 512 -13.21 9.61 -20.51
N ARG A 513 -13.12 9.14 -21.75
CA ARG A 513 -14.24 8.83 -22.61
C ARG A 513 -15.10 7.69 -22.05
N ARG A 514 -16.39 7.99 -21.89
CA ARG A 514 -17.47 7.01 -21.86
C ARG A 514 -18.80 7.68 -22.23
N THR A 515 -19.39 7.27 -23.34
CA THR A 515 -20.72 7.73 -23.75
C THR A 515 -21.74 7.35 -22.67
N ASN A 516 -22.56 8.31 -22.26
CA ASN A 516 -23.52 8.18 -21.15
C ASN A 516 -22.88 7.77 -19.81
N GLY A 517 -21.57 8.01 -19.63
CA GLY A 517 -20.82 7.68 -18.43
C GLY A 517 -20.89 8.74 -17.33
N TYR A 518 -21.48 9.92 -17.54
CA TYR A 518 -21.55 10.99 -16.54
C TYR A 518 -23.00 11.46 -16.33
N GLY A 519 -23.64 10.98 -15.26
CA GLY A 519 -25.06 11.23 -15.03
C GLY A 519 -25.47 11.31 -13.57
N HIS A 520 -26.60 12.00 -13.33
CA HIS A 520 -27.25 12.17 -12.02
C HIS A 520 -26.37 12.76 -10.93
N ASN A 521 -25.23 13.35 -11.28
CA ASN A 521 -24.34 13.96 -10.31
C ASN A 521 -24.93 15.28 -9.83
N GLU A 522 -24.74 15.58 -8.56
CA GLU A 522 -25.25 16.77 -7.93
C GLU A 522 -24.11 17.68 -7.44
N ILE A 523 -24.16 18.93 -7.88
CA ILE A 523 -23.05 19.87 -7.83
C ILE A 523 -23.51 21.14 -7.09
N ARG A 524 -22.89 21.48 -5.95
CA ARG A 524 -23.29 22.65 -5.14
C ARG A 524 -22.13 23.56 -4.68
N GLY A 525 -22.30 24.87 -4.86
CA GLY A 525 -21.49 25.93 -4.21
C GLY A 525 -20.00 25.90 -4.53
N LEU A 526 -19.61 26.21 -5.79
CA LEU A 526 -18.26 25.99 -6.32
C LEU A 526 -17.75 27.15 -7.18
N SER A 527 -16.43 27.22 -7.40
CA SER A 527 -15.85 28.08 -8.44
C SER A 527 -16.19 27.54 -9.83
N ALA A 528 -15.95 26.25 -10.11
CA ALA A 528 -16.51 25.59 -11.30
C ALA A 528 -17.10 24.20 -11.03
N GLY A 529 -18.28 23.94 -11.58
CA GLY A 529 -19.00 22.69 -11.36
C GLY A 529 -18.38 21.50 -12.12
N LEU A 530 -18.32 21.63 -13.43
CA LEU A 530 -17.65 20.68 -14.32
C LEU A 530 -16.54 21.39 -15.09
N ARG A 531 -15.32 20.84 -15.07
CA ARG A 531 -14.18 21.35 -15.84
C ARG A 531 -13.62 20.27 -16.76
N LEU A 532 -13.67 20.55 -18.06
CA LEU A 532 -12.92 19.82 -19.08
C LEU A 532 -11.70 20.67 -19.48
N SER A 533 -10.51 20.11 -19.30
CA SER A 533 -9.27 20.72 -19.78
C SER A 533 -9.20 20.71 -21.31
N GLY A 534 -8.27 21.49 -21.88
CA GLY A 534 -8.02 21.45 -23.33
C GLY A 534 -7.64 20.04 -23.77
N SER A 535 -8.16 19.60 -24.92
CA SER A 535 -7.95 18.25 -25.47
C SER A 535 -8.46 17.11 -24.56
N THR A 536 -9.44 17.38 -23.68
CA THR A 536 -10.17 16.36 -22.91
C THR A 536 -11.33 15.79 -23.73
N MET A 537 -11.54 14.47 -23.66
CA MET A 537 -12.69 13.79 -24.24
C MET A 537 -13.50 13.05 -23.19
N MET A 538 -14.79 13.32 -23.13
CA MET A 538 -15.74 12.65 -22.22
C MET A 538 -16.67 11.66 -22.95
N GLY A 539 -16.84 11.81 -24.26
CA GLY A 539 -17.93 11.14 -24.98
C GLY A 539 -19.27 11.86 -24.79
N SER A 540 -20.25 11.53 -25.64
CA SER A 540 -21.56 12.18 -25.60
C SER A 540 -22.37 11.73 -24.38
N GLN A 541 -23.07 12.67 -23.73
CA GLN A 541 -23.92 12.44 -22.57
C GLN A 541 -25.35 12.81 -22.95
N VAL A 542 -26.27 11.84 -23.00
CA VAL A 542 -27.64 12.04 -23.47
C VAL A 542 -28.64 11.86 -22.34
N ASP A 543 -29.37 12.94 -22.00
CA ASP A 543 -30.47 12.94 -21.02
C ASP A 543 -30.05 12.29 -19.69
N LYS A 544 -28.88 12.70 -19.19
CA LYS A 544 -28.21 12.10 -18.04
C LYS A 544 -28.57 12.72 -16.69
N GLY A 545 -29.44 13.74 -16.64
CA GLY A 545 -30.01 14.22 -15.37
C GLY A 545 -29.04 14.85 -14.35
N ASN A 546 -27.92 15.46 -14.75
CA ASN A 546 -27.02 16.11 -13.79
C ASN A 546 -27.64 17.39 -13.19
N PHE A 547 -27.48 17.58 -11.87
CA PHE A 547 -28.08 18.67 -11.09
C PHE A 547 -27.06 19.78 -10.76
N TRP A 548 -27.34 21.01 -11.20
CA TRP A 548 -26.50 22.20 -11.01
C TRP A 548 -27.12 23.12 -9.95
N LEU A 549 -26.85 22.86 -8.67
CA LEU A 549 -27.55 23.46 -7.54
C LEU A 549 -26.62 24.40 -6.73
N GLY A 550 -26.49 25.66 -7.12
CA GLY A 550 -25.72 26.63 -6.34
C GLY A 550 -25.55 28.00 -6.98
N THR A 551 -24.92 28.93 -6.26
CA THR A 551 -24.45 30.21 -6.80
C THR A 551 -23.06 30.04 -7.38
N PHE A 552 -22.95 30.19 -8.70
CA PHE A 552 -21.67 30.22 -9.42
C PHE A 552 -21.29 31.69 -9.65
N PRO A 553 -20.03 32.09 -9.42
CA PRO A 553 -19.60 33.48 -9.63
C PRO A 553 -19.92 33.97 -11.05
N THR A 554 -20.14 35.29 -11.20
CA THR A 554 -20.35 35.90 -12.52
C THR A 554 -19.12 35.70 -13.40
N ALA A 555 -19.33 35.18 -14.61
CA ALA A 555 -18.34 34.72 -15.58
C ALA A 555 -17.09 35.61 -15.77
N THR A 556 -16.09 35.43 -14.92
CA THR A 556 -14.67 35.53 -15.30
C THR A 556 -14.21 34.14 -15.75
N TYR A 557 -13.23 34.07 -16.66
CA TYR A 557 -12.87 32.94 -17.55
C TYR A 557 -12.79 31.53 -16.89
N TYR A 558 -12.77 31.39 -15.56
CA TYR A 558 -12.56 30.11 -14.85
C TYR A 558 -13.55 29.79 -13.72
N GLU A 559 -14.53 30.66 -13.42
CA GLU A 559 -15.48 30.46 -12.30
C GLU A 559 -16.93 30.35 -12.81
N VAL A 560 -17.32 29.19 -13.37
CA VAL A 560 -18.66 28.98 -13.98
C VAL A 560 -19.20 27.56 -13.74
N GLY A 561 -20.51 27.37 -13.89
CA GLY A 561 -21.17 26.07 -13.75
C GLY A 561 -20.51 24.95 -14.56
N ALA A 562 -20.19 25.20 -15.83
CA ALA A 562 -19.46 24.24 -16.66
C ALA A 562 -18.41 24.93 -17.56
N VAL A 563 -17.19 24.41 -17.60
CA VAL A 563 -16.06 24.90 -18.41
C VAL A 563 -15.58 23.81 -19.35
N ASN A 564 -15.48 24.13 -20.64
CA ASN A 564 -14.75 23.35 -21.63
C ASN A 564 -13.63 24.22 -22.23
N ASN A 565 -12.38 23.88 -21.94
CA ASN A 565 -11.21 24.58 -22.48
C ASN A 565 -10.70 23.99 -23.80
N GLY A 566 -11.44 23.05 -24.38
CA GLY A 566 -11.12 22.41 -25.64
C GLY A 566 -11.39 23.30 -26.86
N ASN A 567 -10.81 22.90 -27.99
CA ASN A 567 -11.13 23.47 -29.29
C ASN A 567 -12.52 23.00 -29.78
N GLN A 568 -12.96 23.46 -30.96
CA GLN A 568 -14.28 23.12 -31.49
C GLN A 568 -14.48 21.61 -31.77
N ASN A 569 -13.40 20.87 -32.06
CA ASN A 569 -13.45 19.43 -32.24
C ASN A 569 -13.57 18.71 -30.89
N ASP A 570 -12.82 19.14 -29.86
CA ASP A 570 -12.91 18.59 -28.49
C ASP A 570 -14.33 18.76 -27.91
N ILE A 571 -14.95 19.91 -28.21
CA ILE A 571 -16.35 20.19 -27.88
C ILE A 571 -17.29 19.17 -28.54
N ARG A 572 -17.05 18.83 -29.80
CA ARG A 572 -17.91 17.91 -30.58
C ARG A 572 -17.86 16.48 -30.04
N THR A 573 -16.70 16.03 -29.54
CA THR A 573 -16.55 14.67 -28.98
C THR A 573 -17.05 14.55 -27.53
N SER A 574 -17.52 15.65 -26.93
CA SER A 574 -17.97 15.72 -25.52
C SER A 574 -19.30 16.47 -25.36
N TRP A 575 -20.27 16.20 -26.24
CA TRP A 575 -21.58 16.84 -26.19
C TRP A 575 -22.45 16.38 -25.02
N PHE A 576 -23.21 17.32 -24.47
CA PHE A 576 -24.23 17.09 -23.44
C PHE A 576 -25.60 17.43 -24.02
N TYR A 577 -26.46 16.44 -24.15
CA TYR A 577 -27.86 16.62 -24.49
C TYR A 577 -28.68 16.66 -23.20
N VAL A 578 -29.41 17.76 -23.02
CA VAL A 578 -30.17 18.10 -21.83
C VAL A 578 -31.61 18.41 -22.23
N GLU A 579 -32.55 17.83 -21.51
CA GLU A 579 -33.99 17.84 -21.83
C GLU A 579 -34.62 19.24 -21.74
N THR A 580 -34.06 20.10 -20.89
CA THR A 580 -34.64 21.39 -20.57
C THR A 580 -33.59 22.37 -20.07
N CYS A 581 -33.86 23.66 -20.26
CA CYS A 581 -33.07 24.74 -19.67
C CYS A 581 -33.56 25.16 -18.28
N ASN A 582 -34.27 24.26 -17.58
CA ASN A 582 -34.53 24.43 -16.17
C ASN A 582 -33.20 24.64 -15.44
N ALA A 583 -33.13 25.69 -14.61
CA ALA A 583 -31.91 26.09 -13.90
C ALA A 583 -31.28 24.96 -13.07
N THR A 584 -32.04 23.93 -12.73
CA THR A 584 -31.55 22.74 -12.02
C THR A 584 -30.82 21.74 -12.94
N LEU A 585 -31.26 21.54 -14.18
CA LEU A 585 -30.69 20.54 -15.11
C LEU A 585 -29.72 21.15 -16.13
N TRP A 586 -29.74 22.47 -16.27
CA TRP A 586 -28.87 23.23 -17.16
C TRP A 586 -27.88 24.08 -16.35
N PRO A 587 -26.56 24.04 -16.65
CA PRO A 587 -25.60 24.81 -15.91
C PRO A 587 -25.90 26.32 -16.00
N PRO A 588 -25.95 27.06 -14.89
CA PRO A 588 -26.37 28.47 -14.90
C PRO A 588 -25.38 29.39 -15.62
N THR A 589 -24.10 29.03 -15.64
CA THR A 589 -23.05 29.68 -16.42
C THR A 589 -22.21 28.62 -17.14
N ILE A 590 -21.87 28.88 -18.41
CA ILE A 590 -21.15 27.93 -19.27
C ILE A 590 -20.00 28.66 -19.99
N TYR A 591 -18.84 28.02 -20.07
CA TYR A 591 -17.70 28.45 -20.90
C TYR A 591 -17.31 27.34 -21.90
N PRO A 592 -17.11 27.62 -23.20
CA PRO A 592 -17.32 28.91 -23.85
C PRO A 592 -18.79 29.37 -23.74
N SER A 593 -19.00 30.68 -23.69
CA SER A 593 -20.33 31.26 -23.47
C SER A 593 -21.31 30.75 -24.52
N GLN A 594 -22.37 30.08 -24.06
CA GLN A 594 -23.45 29.59 -24.92
C GLN A 594 -24.83 29.96 -24.37
N SER A 595 -25.80 30.00 -25.27
CA SER A 595 -27.21 30.17 -24.94
C SER A 595 -27.93 28.82 -24.96
N CYS A 596 -29.07 28.75 -24.29
CA CYS A 596 -30.01 27.63 -24.36
C CYS A 596 -30.58 27.47 -25.79
N ASN A 597 -29.84 26.80 -26.69
CA ASN A 597 -30.25 26.49 -28.06
C ASN A 597 -29.34 25.40 -28.68
N ASN A 598 -29.65 24.98 -29.90
CA ASN A 598 -28.92 23.93 -30.63
C ASN A 598 -28.08 24.49 -31.77
N THR A 599 -27.02 25.22 -31.46
CA THR A 599 -26.03 25.62 -32.48
C THR A 599 -24.94 24.57 -32.65
N SER A 600 -24.14 24.67 -33.72
CA SER A 600 -23.02 23.77 -33.98
C SER A 600 -21.81 24.02 -33.08
N THR A 601 -21.73 25.18 -32.43
CA THR A 601 -20.62 25.56 -31.53
C THR A 601 -20.92 25.26 -30.07
N ASN A 602 -22.18 24.98 -29.71
CA ASN A 602 -22.56 24.64 -28.35
C ASN A 602 -22.11 23.22 -28.00
N TRP A 603 -21.78 23.03 -26.72
CA TRP A 603 -21.50 21.72 -26.16
C TRP A 603 -22.65 21.20 -25.29
N PHE A 604 -23.41 22.06 -24.60
CA PHE A 604 -24.74 21.69 -24.09
C PHE A 604 -25.82 21.99 -25.12
N ARG A 605 -26.69 21.01 -25.40
CA ARG A 605 -27.72 21.02 -26.45
C ARG A 605 -29.04 20.53 -25.87
N LEU A 606 -30.15 21.05 -26.38
CA LEU A 606 -31.50 20.59 -26.07
C LEU A 606 -31.83 19.28 -26.80
N SER A 607 -32.43 18.34 -26.08
CA SER A 607 -33.01 17.08 -26.56
C SER A 607 -34.49 17.00 -26.17
N ASP A 608 -35.28 16.23 -26.92
CA ASP A 608 -36.69 15.94 -26.61
C ASP A 608 -36.86 14.76 -25.63
N GLY A 609 -35.76 14.25 -25.08
CA GLY A 609 -35.76 13.08 -24.19
C GLY A 609 -36.16 13.41 -22.76
N SER A 610 -35.97 12.43 -21.89
CA SER A 610 -36.16 12.57 -20.44
C SER A 610 -35.16 11.74 -19.66
N SER A 611 -34.59 12.27 -18.58
CA SER A 611 -33.75 11.50 -17.65
C SER A 611 -34.63 10.71 -16.68
N ALA A 612 -34.21 9.48 -16.41
CA ALA A 612 -34.75 8.72 -15.30
C ALA A 612 -34.21 9.28 -13.97
N GLU A 613 -34.84 8.94 -12.85
CA GLU A 613 -34.21 9.14 -11.54
C GLU A 613 -32.98 8.24 -11.42
N CYS A 614 -31.96 8.64 -10.65
CA CYS A 614 -30.74 7.85 -10.42
C CYS A 614 -31.03 6.38 -10.09
N SER A 615 -32.00 6.12 -9.20
CA SER A 615 -32.36 4.78 -8.75
C SER A 615 -33.03 3.90 -9.82
N GLU A 616 -33.41 4.48 -10.95
CA GLU A 616 -34.05 3.80 -12.08
C GLU A 616 -33.14 3.75 -13.33
N ASP A 617 -31.97 4.38 -13.30
CA ASP A 617 -30.97 4.28 -14.37
C ASP A 617 -30.10 3.04 -14.15
N ASN A 618 -30.34 2.00 -14.95
CA ASN A 618 -29.56 0.75 -14.90
C ASN A 618 -28.05 0.96 -15.13
N LEU A 619 -27.61 2.12 -15.66
CA LEU A 619 -26.19 2.43 -15.79
C LEU A 619 -25.54 2.89 -14.47
N CYS A 620 -26.34 3.14 -13.45
CA CYS A 620 -25.93 3.62 -12.13
C CYS A 620 -26.21 2.58 -11.01
N ASP A 621 -26.35 1.30 -11.37
CA ASP A 621 -26.67 0.22 -10.42
C ASP A 621 -25.54 -0.04 -9.40
N ALA A 622 -25.91 -0.28 -8.15
CA ALA A 622 -25.00 -0.68 -7.08
C ALA A 622 -24.43 -2.10 -7.26
N GLU A 623 -25.08 -2.95 -8.08
CA GLU A 623 -24.54 -4.27 -8.47
C GLU A 623 -23.15 -4.15 -9.14
N PHE A 624 -22.84 -2.98 -9.72
CA PHE A 624 -21.51 -2.65 -10.22
C PHE A 624 -20.47 -2.35 -9.14
N LEU A 625 -20.68 -2.76 -7.89
CA LEU A 625 -19.64 -2.84 -6.84
C LEU A 625 -19.29 -4.29 -6.48
N GLY A 626 -19.71 -5.29 -7.26
CA GLY A 626 -19.37 -6.71 -7.06
C GLY A 626 -17.97 -7.09 -7.60
N PRO A 627 -17.33 -8.16 -7.12
CA PRO A 627 -16.02 -8.60 -7.65
C PRO A 627 -16.10 -9.14 -9.10
N ASP A 628 -17.22 -9.76 -9.49
CA ASP A 628 -17.39 -10.43 -10.80
C ASP A 628 -18.13 -9.56 -11.83
N ARG A 629 -17.64 -8.33 -12.07
CA ARG A 629 -18.25 -7.42 -13.04
C ARG A 629 -17.81 -7.73 -14.48
N GLU A 630 -18.78 -7.98 -15.36
CA GLU A 630 -18.53 -8.01 -16.80
C GLU A 630 -18.21 -6.60 -17.33
N LEU A 631 -17.17 -6.50 -18.16
CA LEU A 631 -16.80 -5.27 -18.85
C LEU A 631 -17.80 -4.98 -19.96
N GLU A 632 -18.52 -3.86 -19.83
CA GLU A 632 -19.43 -3.40 -20.88
C GLU A 632 -18.82 -2.23 -21.64
N PHE A 633 -18.33 -2.51 -22.85
CA PHE A 633 -17.88 -1.48 -23.79
C PHE A 633 -19.09 -0.85 -24.49
N ALA A 634 -19.03 0.47 -24.71
CA ALA A 634 -20.00 1.13 -25.58
C ALA A 634 -19.81 0.65 -27.05
N ASP A 635 -20.70 1.03 -27.96
CA ASP A 635 -20.44 0.91 -29.40
C ASP A 635 -19.35 1.92 -29.86
N ILE A 636 -18.76 1.69 -31.04
CA ILE A 636 -17.84 2.64 -31.68
C ILE A 636 -18.61 3.90 -32.08
N ASP A 637 -18.08 5.08 -31.77
CA ASP A 637 -18.75 6.36 -32.07
C ASP A 637 -17.79 7.41 -32.73
N GLU A 638 -18.25 8.66 -32.87
CA GLU A 638 -17.50 9.75 -33.53
C GLU A 638 -16.15 10.07 -32.84
N GLY A 639 -16.03 9.88 -31.52
CA GLY A 639 -14.76 10.13 -30.84
C GLY A 639 -13.71 9.04 -31.12
N ASP A 640 -14.13 7.80 -31.41
CA ASP A 640 -13.21 6.70 -31.72
C ASP A 640 -12.66 6.91 -33.12
N GLU A 641 -13.50 7.38 -34.04
CA GLU A 641 -13.08 7.87 -35.35
C GLU A 641 -12.11 9.06 -35.24
N PHE A 642 -12.36 9.99 -34.31
CA PHE A 642 -11.49 11.15 -34.08
C PHE A 642 -10.08 10.75 -33.63
N ILE A 643 -9.99 9.81 -32.69
CA ILE A 643 -8.72 9.21 -32.23
C ILE A 643 -8.04 8.44 -33.37
N ALA A 644 -8.77 7.56 -34.06
CA ALA A 644 -8.24 6.74 -35.15
C ALA A 644 -7.58 7.61 -36.24
N ARG A 645 -8.13 8.80 -36.48
CA ARG A 645 -7.62 9.78 -37.46
C ARG A 645 -6.48 10.66 -36.94
N GLY A 646 -6.09 10.57 -35.67
CA GLY A 646 -4.99 11.36 -35.09
C GLY A 646 -5.30 12.83 -34.84
N GLN A 647 -6.57 13.14 -34.59
CA GLN A 647 -7.02 14.53 -34.52
C GLN A 647 -6.91 15.13 -33.11
N MET A 648 -6.38 14.40 -32.13
CA MET A 648 -6.13 14.91 -30.77
C MET A 648 -4.79 15.63 -30.62
N ALA A 649 -3.90 15.54 -31.61
CA ALA A 649 -2.55 16.12 -31.55
C ALA A 649 -2.53 17.66 -31.46
N ASP A 650 -3.66 18.33 -31.69
CA ASP A 650 -3.80 19.78 -31.68
C ASP A 650 -3.92 20.35 -30.25
N GLY A 651 -3.06 21.31 -29.90
CA GLY A 651 -3.10 22.04 -28.62
C GLY A 651 -1.89 21.80 -27.71
N ASP A 652 -1.89 22.45 -26.54
CA ASP A 652 -0.85 22.22 -25.53
C ASP A 652 -0.97 20.78 -24.98
N TYR A 653 0.13 20.01 -25.05
CA TYR A 653 0.20 18.59 -24.67
C TYR A 653 -0.58 17.62 -25.59
N GLY A 654 -1.05 18.06 -26.77
CA GLY A 654 -1.85 17.25 -27.69
C GLY A 654 -1.17 15.95 -28.15
N PHE A 655 0.16 15.93 -28.27
CA PHE A 655 0.91 14.72 -28.62
C PHE A 655 0.70 13.58 -27.60
N SER A 656 0.91 13.84 -26.30
CA SER A 656 0.77 12.82 -25.26
C SER A 656 -0.67 12.32 -25.19
N LEU A 657 -1.63 13.23 -25.36
CA LEU A 657 -3.04 12.87 -25.34
C LEU A 657 -3.43 12.00 -26.54
N ASP A 658 -2.98 12.35 -27.76
CA ASP A 658 -3.21 11.54 -28.97
C ASP A 658 -2.60 10.15 -28.82
N TYR A 659 -1.36 10.07 -28.34
CA TYR A 659 -0.67 8.81 -28.06
C TYR A 659 -1.47 7.92 -27.10
N GLU A 660 -1.87 8.48 -25.96
CA GLU A 660 -2.64 7.77 -24.93
C GLU A 660 -4.05 7.37 -25.41
N GLY A 661 -4.71 8.25 -26.17
CA GLY A 661 -6.01 7.98 -26.78
C GLY A 661 -5.95 6.81 -27.77
N ARG A 662 -4.93 6.79 -28.64
CA ARG A 662 -4.70 5.70 -29.60
C ARG A 662 -4.42 4.38 -28.90
N ARG A 663 -3.59 4.39 -27.86
CA ARG A 663 -3.29 3.20 -27.04
C ARG A 663 -4.57 2.63 -26.42
N GLN A 664 -5.38 3.45 -25.77
CA GLN A 664 -6.65 3.01 -25.18
C GLN A 664 -7.66 2.49 -26.21
N LEU A 665 -7.74 3.11 -27.39
CA LEU A 665 -8.58 2.61 -28.48
C LEU A 665 -8.10 1.24 -28.98
N LEU A 666 -6.78 1.07 -29.14
CA LEU A 666 -6.19 -0.20 -29.57
C LEU A 666 -6.45 -1.32 -28.56
N GLU A 667 -6.30 -1.04 -27.25
CA GLU A 667 -6.60 -1.98 -26.17
C GLU A 667 -8.07 -2.42 -26.19
N ARG A 668 -9.00 -1.49 -26.41
CA ARG A 668 -10.42 -1.83 -26.55
C ARG A 668 -10.65 -2.75 -27.73
N LEU A 669 -10.08 -2.43 -28.90
CA LEU A 669 -10.20 -3.27 -30.10
C LEU A 669 -9.56 -4.65 -29.92
N ARG A 670 -8.53 -4.77 -29.08
CA ARG A 670 -7.87 -6.03 -28.74
C ARG A 670 -8.75 -6.95 -27.86
N VAL A 671 -9.59 -6.36 -27.00
CA VAL A 671 -10.40 -7.09 -26.00
C VAL A 671 -11.86 -7.27 -26.45
N ASP A 672 -12.45 -6.28 -27.13
CA ASP A 672 -13.83 -6.29 -27.59
C ASP A 672 -13.93 -6.68 -29.06
N ALA A 673 -14.14 -7.97 -29.31
CA ALA A 673 -14.31 -8.48 -30.67
C ALA A 673 -15.52 -7.86 -31.41
N SER A 674 -16.51 -7.34 -30.68
CA SER A 674 -17.71 -6.73 -31.27
C SER A 674 -17.44 -5.34 -31.86
N ALA A 675 -16.37 -4.67 -31.42
CA ALA A 675 -15.98 -3.35 -31.92
C ALA A 675 -15.44 -3.38 -33.37
N HIS A 676 -15.00 -4.54 -33.85
CA HIS A 676 -14.53 -4.70 -35.24
C HIS A 676 -15.67 -4.56 -36.26
N SER A 677 -15.35 -4.02 -37.44
CA SER A 677 -16.31 -3.84 -38.56
C SER A 677 -17.45 -2.85 -38.29
N GLN A 678 -17.42 -2.11 -37.18
CA GLN A 678 -18.39 -1.06 -36.88
C GLN A 678 -18.08 0.27 -37.60
N ASN A 679 -16.79 0.59 -37.81
CA ASN A 679 -16.36 1.83 -38.48
C ASN A 679 -15.06 1.59 -39.28
N SER A 680 -15.09 1.93 -40.56
CA SER A 680 -13.95 1.68 -41.48
C SER A 680 -12.68 2.45 -41.16
N TYR A 681 -12.76 3.62 -40.52
CA TYR A 681 -11.58 4.38 -40.07
C TYR A 681 -10.93 3.71 -38.88
N VAL A 682 -11.73 3.21 -37.93
CA VAL A 682 -11.25 2.48 -36.75
C VAL A 682 -10.62 1.15 -37.16
N ASP A 683 -11.23 0.41 -38.09
CA ASP A 683 -10.66 -0.82 -38.64
C ASP A 683 -9.34 -0.57 -39.40
N SER A 684 -9.28 0.53 -40.16
CA SER A 684 -8.05 0.94 -40.87
C SER A 684 -6.95 1.35 -39.87
N PHE A 685 -7.32 2.03 -38.78
CA PHE A 685 -6.41 2.37 -37.69
C PHE A 685 -5.86 1.11 -37.01
N TYR A 686 -6.71 0.13 -36.69
CA TYR A 686 -6.28 -1.14 -36.09
C TYR A 686 -5.23 -1.85 -36.94
N THR A 687 -5.51 -2.00 -38.23
CA THR A 687 -4.59 -2.67 -39.16
C THR A 687 -3.29 -1.89 -39.37
N SER A 688 -3.35 -0.56 -39.47
CA SER A 688 -2.17 0.29 -39.68
C SER A 688 -1.32 0.53 -38.43
N SER A 689 -1.86 0.29 -37.24
CA SER A 689 -1.11 0.42 -35.97
C SER A 689 -0.19 -0.77 -35.70
N THR A 690 -0.29 -1.85 -36.49
CA THR A 690 0.58 -3.02 -36.37
C THR A 690 2.05 -2.62 -36.54
N GLY A 691 2.90 -2.92 -35.55
CA GLY A 691 4.33 -2.59 -35.55
C GLY A 691 4.65 -1.13 -35.27
N SER A 692 3.71 -0.39 -34.68
CA SER A 692 3.99 0.91 -34.05
C SER A 692 4.45 0.72 -32.61
N SER A 693 5.27 1.64 -32.09
CA SER A 693 5.81 1.55 -30.72
C SER A 693 4.72 1.43 -29.64
N TYR A 694 3.62 2.18 -29.77
CA TYR A 694 2.50 2.10 -28.83
C TYR A 694 1.72 0.78 -28.90
N ALA A 695 1.70 0.11 -30.05
CA ALA A 695 1.08 -1.20 -30.19
C ALA A 695 1.96 -2.28 -29.55
N ASP A 696 3.27 -2.23 -29.79
CA ASP A 696 4.22 -3.19 -29.23
C ASP A 696 4.30 -3.08 -27.69
N LEU A 697 4.34 -1.85 -27.16
CA LEU A 697 4.31 -1.60 -25.72
C LEU A 697 2.97 -2.02 -25.07
N MET A 698 1.86 -1.87 -25.78
CA MET A 698 0.56 -2.37 -25.33
C MET A 698 0.55 -3.91 -25.23
N GLU A 699 1.07 -4.63 -26.22
CA GLU A 699 1.16 -6.09 -26.17
C GLU A 699 2.11 -6.55 -25.04
N ILE A 700 3.26 -5.88 -24.84
CA ILE A 700 4.13 -6.15 -23.68
C ILE A 700 3.37 -6.00 -22.35
N ARG A 701 2.48 -5.00 -22.24
CA ARG A 701 1.63 -4.85 -21.05
C ARG A 701 0.66 -6.03 -20.89
N PHE A 702 -0.02 -6.47 -21.95
CA PHE A 702 -0.92 -7.63 -21.89
C PHE A 702 -0.19 -8.92 -21.55
N ASP A 703 1.00 -9.13 -22.11
CA ASP A 703 1.81 -10.31 -21.82
C ASP A 703 2.35 -10.27 -20.40
N LEU A 704 2.74 -9.09 -19.90
CA LEU A 704 3.11 -8.88 -18.50
C LEU A 704 1.92 -9.15 -17.56
N ASP A 705 0.74 -8.62 -17.86
CA ASP A 705 -0.48 -8.87 -17.08
C ASP A 705 -0.80 -10.37 -17.03
N THR A 706 -0.63 -11.07 -18.17
CA THR A 706 -0.81 -12.52 -18.25
C THR A 706 0.23 -13.25 -17.42
N LEU A 707 1.51 -12.88 -17.53
CA LEU A 707 2.62 -13.50 -16.81
C LEU A 707 2.47 -13.36 -15.29
N LEU A 708 1.95 -12.22 -14.81
CA LEU A 708 1.77 -11.96 -13.38
C LEU A 708 0.51 -12.60 -12.79
N SER A 709 -0.42 -13.04 -13.64
CA SER A 709 -1.69 -13.63 -13.24
C SER A 709 -1.60 -15.14 -13.16
N TYR A 710 -2.18 -15.73 -12.11
CA TYR A 710 -2.32 -17.18 -12.05
C TYR A 710 -3.44 -17.63 -12.99
N SER A 711 -3.35 -18.86 -13.49
CA SER A 711 -4.38 -19.47 -14.32
C SER A 711 -5.68 -19.71 -13.53
N GLY A 712 -6.81 -19.82 -14.24
CA GLY A 712 -8.11 -20.12 -13.60
C GLY A 712 -8.09 -21.40 -12.74
N THR A 713 -7.28 -22.38 -13.10
CA THR A 713 -7.12 -23.63 -12.33
C THR A 713 -6.38 -23.37 -11.01
N GLU A 714 -5.30 -22.60 -11.03
CA GLU A 714 -4.53 -22.27 -9.82
C GLU A 714 -5.35 -21.39 -8.87
N LEU A 715 -6.21 -20.53 -9.39
CA LEU A 715 -7.13 -19.72 -8.60
C LEU A 715 -8.11 -20.56 -7.79
N GLU A 716 -8.79 -21.51 -8.44
CA GLU A 716 -9.70 -22.43 -7.76
C GLU A 716 -8.96 -23.21 -6.65
N GLN A 717 -7.72 -23.62 -6.93
CA GLN A 717 -6.89 -24.31 -5.94
C GLN A 717 -6.50 -23.41 -4.76
N LEU A 718 -6.08 -22.16 -5.01
CA LEU A 718 -5.73 -21.19 -3.96
C LEU A 718 -6.93 -20.86 -3.07
N GLU A 719 -8.13 -20.73 -3.63
CA GLU A 719 -9.37 -20.52 -2.89
C GLU A 719 -9.70 -21.74 -2.01
N ASP A 720 -9.67 -22.94 -2.57
CA ASP A 720 -9.92 -24.20 -1.86
C ASP A 720 -8.92 -24.39 -0.70
N ILE A 721 -7.64 -24.11 -0.94
CA ILE A 721 -6.60 -24.13 0.10
C ILE A 721 -6.93 -23.12 1.20
N GLY A 722 -7.32 -21.90 0.83
CA GLY A 722 -7.73 -20.85 1.76
C GLY A 722 -8.88 -21.26 2.68
N ILE A 723 -9.91 -21.88 2.10
CA ILE A 723 -11.08 -22.44 2.81
C ILE A 723 -10.65 -23.60 3.70
N GLY A 724 -9.81 -24.50 3.20
CA GLY A 724 -9.29 -25.65 3.94
C GLY A 724 -8.49 -25.24 5.18
N ILE A 725 -7.55 -24.29 5.03
CA ILE A 725 -6.75 -23.74 6.14
C ILE A 725 -7.66 -23.14 7.21
N LYS A 726 -8.68 -22.39 6.78
CA LYS A 726 -9.67 -21.80 7.69
C LYS A 726 -10.48 -22.86 8.42
N ALA A 727 -10.99 -23.86 7.71
CA ALA A 727 -11.79 -24.93 8.30
C ALA A 727 -11.00 -25.78 9.31
N ALA A 728 -9.73 -26.06 9.02
CA ALA A 728 -8.82 -26.75 9.92
C ALA A 728 -8.52 -25.88 11.16
N SER A 729 -8.22 -24.59 10.99
CA SER A 729 -8.01 -23.64 12.10
C SER A 729 -9.25 -23.56 13.03
N ASP A 730 -10.43 -23.38 12.45
CA ASP A 730 -11.70 -23.31 13.19
C ASP A 730 -11.95 -24.61 14.00
N SER A 731 -11.64 -25.77 13.42
CA SER A 731 -11.75 -27.08 14.08
C SER A 731 -10.74 -27.24 15.22
N ILE A 732 -9.49 -26.83 15.01
CA ILE A 732 -8.44 -26.87 16.04
C ILE A 732 -8.84 -26.03 17.25
N ARG A 733 -9.43 -24.83 17.04
CA ARG A 733 -9.93 -23.98 18.13
C ARG A 733 -11.00 -24.67 18.98
N VAL A 734 -11.93 -25.40 18.35
CA VAL A 734 -12.96 -26.17 19.06
C VAL A 734 -12.33 -27.31 19.87
N LEU A 735 -11.44 -28.08 19.24
CA LEU A 735 -10.71 -29.17 19.90
C LEU A 735 -9.87 -28.65 21.08
N ASP A 736 -9.27 -27.46 20.95
CA ASP A 736 -8.51 -26.82 22.02
C ASP A 736 -9.39 -26.47 23.22
N SER A 737 -10.60 -25.97 22.98
CA SER A 737 -11.57 -25.71 24.05
C SER A 737 -11.97 -27.00 24.76
N LEU A 738 -12.24 -28.07 24.01
CA LEU A 738 -12.62 -29.39 24.55
C LEU A 738 -11.50 -30.03 25.39
N ILE A 739 -10.25 -29.95 24.95
CA ILE A 739 -9.09 -30.45 25.71
C ILE A 739 -8.96 -29.76 27.07
N THR A 740 -9.30 -28.46 27.15
CA THR A 740 -9.18 -27.68 28.41
C THR A 740 -10.18 -28.12 29.47
N ILE A 741 -11.34 -28.64 29.05
CA ILE A 741 -12.46 -29.02 29.94
C ILE A 741 -12.61 -30.54 30.11
N ALA A 742 -11.70 -31.34 29.56
CA ALA A 742 -11.80 -32.80 29.58
C ALA A 742 -11.69 -33.36 31.01
N SER A 743 -12.69 -34.14 31.43
CA SER A 743 -12.81 -34.70 32.78
C SER A 743 -12.01 -35.98 33.01
N ASN A 744 -11.47 -36.60 31.95
CA ASN A 744 -10.68 -37.83 32.01
C ASN A 744 -9.62 -37.88 30.91
N ASN A 745 -8.61 -38.75 31.11
CA ASN A 745 -7.46 -38.85 30.21
C ASN A 745 -7.83 -39.38 28.81
N THR A 746 -8.85 -40.23 28.68
CA THR A 746 -9.25 -40.83 27.40
C THR A 746 -9.86 -39.79 26.45
N ASP A 747 -10.78 -38.95 26.94
CA ASP A 747 -11.40 -37.88 26.14
C ASP A 747 -10.38 -36.82 25.71
N SER A 748 -9.42 -36.52 26.60
CA SER A 748 -8.30 -35.64 26.27
C SER A 748 -7.40 -36.23 25.19
N THR A 749 -7.16 -37.55 25.19
CA THR A 749 -6.31 -38.23 24.21
C THR A 749 -6.96 -38.28 22.83
N THR A 750 -8.26 -38.58 22.74
CA THR A 750 -9.00 -38.56 21.48
C THR A 750 -9.02 -37.18 20.84
N SER A 751 -9.27 -36.14 21.65
CA SER A 751 -9.28 -34.75 21.17
C SER A 751 -7.89 -34.28 20.74
N ILE A 752 -6.82 -34.74 21.41
CA ILE A 752 -5.43 -34.50 21.00
C ILE A 752 -5.14 -35.17 19.65
N ASN A 753 -5.50 -36.44 19.45
CA ASN A 753 -5.24 -37.15 18.20
C ASN A 753 -5.99 -36.51 17.01
N LEU A 754 -7.25 -36.11 17.20
CA LEU A 754 -8.02 -35.39 16.17
C LEU A 754 -7.39 -34.04 15.85
N ARG A 755 -6.86 -33.36 16.86
CA ARG A 755 -6.15 -32.10 16.68
C ARG A 755 -4.87 -32.30 15.88
N GLU A 756 -4.06 -33.32 16.20
CA GLU A 756 -2.85 -33.66 15.43
C GLU A 756 -3.17 -33.98 13.97
N ALA A 757 -4.27 -34.68 13.69
CA ALA A 757 -4.74 -34.92 12.32
C ALA A 757 -5.07 -33.61 11.59
N ARG A 758 -5.78 -32.67 12.22
CA ARG A 758 -6.08 -31.36 11.62
C ARG A 758 -4.84 -30.49 11.39
N LEU A 759 -3.82 -30.64 12.22
CA LEU A 759 -2.54 -29.98 11.98
C LEU A 759 -1.80 -30.59 10.78
N ALA A 760 -1.85 -31.92 10.60
CA ALA A 760 -1.30 -32.56 9.41
C ALA A 760 -2.03 -32.16 8.11
N ASP A 761 -3.36 -31.97 8.17
CA ASP A 761 -4.13 -31.41 7.06
C ASP A 761 -3.62 -30.00 6.70
N MET A 762 -3.39 -29.14 7.70
CA MET A 762 -2.86 -27.79 7.48
C MET A 762 -1.44 -27.81 6.90
N ASP A 763 -0.57 -28.70 7.37
CA ASP A 763 0.80 -28.83 6.83
C ASP A 763 0.74 -29.22 5.34
N THR A 764 -0.20 -30.08 4.94
CA THR A 764 -0.41 -30.47 3.53
C THR A 764 -0.89 -29.29 2.70
N LEU A 765 -1.93 -28.59 3.16
CA LEU A 765 -2.47 -27.41 2.47
C LEU A 765 -1.45 -26.29 2.32
N LEU A 766 -0.56 -26.12 3.29
CA LEU A 766 0.53 -25.15 3.18
C LEU A 766 1.58 -25.58 2.15
N MET A 767 1.88 -26.88 2.03
CA MET A 767 2.79 -27.39 1.01
C MET A 767 2.20 -27.23 -0.39
N ASP A 768 0.89 -27.45 -0.55
CA ASP A 768 0.19 -27.21 -1.82
C ASP A 768 0.21 -25.72 -2.16
N LEU A 769 -0.01 -24.84 -1.17
CA LEU A 769 0.10 -23.38 -1.34
C LEU A 769 1.49 -22.97 -1.84
N LEU A 770 2.54 -23.49 -1.18
CA LEU A 770 3.93 -23.19 -1.54
C LEU A 770 4.28 -23.74 -2.92
N SER A 771 3.75 -24.91 -3.30
CA SER A 771 3.96 -25.48 -4.64
C SER A 771 3.37 -24.58 -5.72
N ILE A 772 2.12 -24.12 -5.56
CA ILE A 772 1.48 -23.22 -6.53
C ILE A 772 2.26 -21.90 -6.63
N TYR A 773 2.76 -21.39 -5.50
CA TYR A 773 3.61 -20.19 -5.50
C TYR A 773 4.93 -20.42 -6.24
N ASP A 774 5.62 -21.53 -5.95
CA ASP A 774 6.91 -21.85 -6.59
C ASP A 774 6.72 -22.10 -8.10
N ASP A 775 5.64 -22.76 -8.51
CA ASP A 775 5.31 -23.02 -9.91
C ASP A 775 5.04 -21.71 -10.65
N HIS A 776 4.19 -20.83 -10.10
CA HIS A 776 3.93 -19.50 -10.68
C HIS A 776 5.20 -18.63 -10.71
N LEU A 777 6.01 -18.67 -9.66
CA LEU A 777 7.27 -17.95 -9.62
C LEU A 777 8.24 -18.45 -10.71
N ASN A 778 8.29 -19.75 -10.96
CA ASN A 778 9.09 -20.34 -12.03
C ASN A 778 8.57 -19.94 -13.42
N GLU A 779 7.24 -19.82 -13.58
CA GLU A 779 6.63 -19.31 -14.81
C GLU A 779 7.05 -17.86 -15.06
N VAL A 780 6.91 -16.99 -14.04
CA VAL A 780 7.37 -15.59 -14.09
C VAL A 780 8.86 -15.49 -14.41
N LEU A 781 9.71 -16.29 -13.75
CA LEU A 781 11.16 -16.32 -14.01
C LEU A 781 11.49 -16.77 -15.43
N SER A 782 10.72 -17.70 -15.99
CA SER A 782 10.93 -18.19 -17.35
C SER A 782 10.44 -17.21 -18.41
N GLY A 783 9.34 -16.51 -18.16
CA GLY A 783 8.73 -15.57 -19.11
C GLY A 783 9.29 -14.15 -19.07
N LYS A 784 9.88 -13.70 -17.94
CA LYS A 784 10.36 -12.32 -17.82
C LYS A 784 11.47 -11.98 -18.81
N ASP A 785 12.36 -12.92 -19.15
CA ASP A 785 13.48 -12.68 -20.06
C ASP A 785 13.00 -12.46 -21.50
N ASP A 786 11.93 -13.15 -21.91
CA ASP A 786 11.28 -12.95 -23.21
C ASP A 786 10.64 -11.55 -23.30
N LEU A 787 10.02 -11.08 -22.21
CA LEU A 787 9.47 -9.73 -22.13
C LEU A 787 10.56 -8.65 -22.09
N ILE A 788 11.67 -8.89 -21.39
CA ILE A 788 12.82 -7.97 -21.39
C ILE A 788 13.38 -7.84 -22.81
N TYR A 789 13.51 -8.97 -23.52
CA TYR A 789 13.95 -8.97 -24.91
C TYR A 789 12.97 -8.20 -25.82
N ALA A 790 11.67 -8.52 -25.75
CA ALA A 790 10.64 -7.83 -26.54
C ALA A 790 10.62 -6.31 -26.28
N ASN A 791 10.73 -5.90 -25.02
CA ASN A 791 10.78 -4.49 -24.61
C ASN A 791 12.04 -3.77 -25.13
N GLY A 792 13.17 -4.47 -25.29
CA GLY A 792 14.40 -3.92 -25.87
C GLY A 792 14.36 -3.75 -27.39
N GLU A 793 13.47 -4.44 -28.09
CA GLU A 793 13.31 -4.37 -29.56
C GLU A 793 12.31 -3.28 -30.00
N VAL A 794 11.61 -2.63 -29.04
CA VAL A 794 10.67 -1.55 -29.36
C VAL A 794 11.42 -0.34 -29.95
N ASP A 795 11.04 0.04 -31.16
CA ASP A 795 11.54 1.25 -31.81
C ASP A 795 10.96 2.50 -31.12
N MET A 796 11.74 3.11 -30.22
CA MET A 796 11.33 4.31 -29.48
C MET A 796 11.24 5.54 -30.40
N GLU A 797 10.03 6.03 -30.66
CA GLU A 797 9.79 7.19 -31.53
C GLU A 797 9.73 8.51 -30.75
N ASN A 798 9.42 8.44 -29.46
CA ASN A 798 9.18 9.61 -28.61
C ASN A 798 9.54 9.38 -27.13
N ILE A 799 9.33 10.42 -26.30
CA ILE A 799 9.70 10.39 -24.87
C ILE A 799 8.84 9.43 -24.05
N ILE A 800 7.56 9.24 -24.41
CA ILE A 800 6.67 8.31 -23.72
C ILE A 800 7.17 6.89 -23.94
N ASP A 801 7.53 6.53 -25.18
CA ASP A 801 8.12 5.22 -25.51
C ASP A 801 9.41 4.98 -24.72
N SER A 802 10.32 5.98 -24.71
CA SER A 802 11.58 5.86 -23.99
C SER A 802 11.40 5.70 -22.48
N ASN A 803 10.44 6.42 -21.90
CA ASN A 803 10.07 6.26 -20.50
C ASN A 803 9.47 4.87 -20.23
N GLU A 804 8.56 4.40 -21.08
CA GLU A 804 7.89 3.11 -20.94
C GLU A 804 8.84 1.93 -21.08
N VAL A 805 9.72 1.94 -22.08
CA VAL A 805 10.79 0.94 -22.22
C VAL A 805 11.66 0.92 -20.96
N SER A 806 12.10 2.08 -20.47
CA SER A 806 12.98 2.17 -19.30
C SER A 806 12.29 1.68 -18.02
N VAL A 807 11.04 2.07 -17.80
CA VAL A 807 10.27 1.70 -16.60
C VAL A 807 9.88 0.23 -16.63
N ASN A 808 9.50 -0.30 -17.80
CA ASN A 808 9.21 -1.72 -17.97
C ASN A 808 10.46 -2.58 -17.73
N GLU A 809 11.63 -2.17 -18.23
CA GLU A 809 12.88 -2.88 -17.96
C GLU A 809 13.17 -2.94 -16.45
N MET A 810 12.98 -1.83 -15.72
CA MET A 810 13.15 -1.80 -14.26
C MET A 810 12.13 -2.70 -13.54
N HIS A 811 10.86 -2.69 -13.98
CA HIS A 811 9.82 -3.54 -13.41
C HIS A 811 10.14 -5.02 -13.63
N LEU A 812 10.42 -5.42 -14.88
CA LEU A 812 10.72 -6.80 -15.25
C LEU A 812 11.98 -7.33 -14.56
N THR A 813 13.02 -6.49 -14.41
CA THR A 813 14.25 -6.87 -13.70
C THR A 813 14.02 -7.11 -12.20
N MET A 814 13.05 -6.41 -11.60
CA MET A 814 12.65 -6.62 -10.21
C MET A 814 11.88 -7.92 -10.00
N LEU A 815 11.12 -8.38 -11.00
CA LEU A 815 10.23 -9.53 -10.84
C LEU A 815 11.01 -10.77 -10.41
N ALA A 816 10.41 -11.47 -9.44
CA ALA A 816 10.89 -12.74 -8.90
C ALA A 816 12.27 -12.70 -8.20
N GLU A 817 12.73 -11.52 -7.77
CA GLU A 817 13.93 -11.36 -6.96
C GLU A 817 13.59 -11.29 -5.45
N ASN A 818 14.17 -12.19 -4.66
CA ASN A 818 13.80 -12.41 -3.24
C ASN A 818 14.18 -11.22 -2.32
N GLU A 819 15.20 -10.45 -2.70
CA GLU A 819 15.62 -9.20 -2.04
C GLU A 819 16.06 -8.20 -3.11
N PHE A 820 15.08 -7.62 -3.81
CA PHE A 820 15.38 -6.61 -4.81
C PHE A 820 15.52 -5.22 -4.18
N SER A 821 16.63 -4.56 -4.48
CA SER A 821 16.81 -3.13 -4.22
C SER A 821 17.40 -2.48 -5.45
N PHE A 822 16.82 -1.37 -5.90
CA PHE A 822 17.42 -0.59 -6.96
C PHE A 822 18.78 -0.07 -6.52
N ASN A 823 19.79 -0.23 -7.38
CA ASN A 823 21.05 0.48 -7.20
C ASN A 823 20.85 1.98 -7.51
N SER A 824 21.83 2.82 -7.14
CA SER A 824 21.71 4.28 -7.32
C SER A 824 21.49 4.71 -8.78
N THR A 825 21.97 3.94 -9.76
CA THR A 825 21.78 4.23 -11.19
C THR A 825 20.34 3.91 -11.61
N GLN A 826 19.82 2.73 -11.24
CA GLN A 826 18.44 2.33 -11.53
C GLN A 826 17.43 3.25 -10.85
N ALA A 827 17.69 3.59 -9.58
CA ALA A 827 16.88 4.56 -8.85
C ALA A 827 16.94 5.96 -9.49
N GLY A 828 18.09 6.35 -10.05
CA GLY A 828 18.23 7.59 -10.80
C GLY A 828 17.37 7.61 -12.08
N ILE A 829 17.35 6.51 -12.85
CA ILE A 829 16.50 6.38 -14.05
C ILE A 829 15.02 6.49 -13.68
N LEU A 830 14.58 5.77 -12.64
CA LEU A 830 13.20 5.86 -12.18
C LEU A 830 12.85 7.26 -11.69
N LEU A 831 13.76 7.92 -10.99
CA LEU A 831 13.57 9.30 -10.53
C LEU A 831 13.43 10.27 -11.71
N ASP A 832 14.30 10.15 -12.72
CA ASP A 832 14.27 10.98 -13.93
C ASP A 832 12.93 10.88 -14.67
N VAL A 833 12.26 9.72 -14.63
CA VAL A 833 10.90 9.55 -15.18
C VAL A 833 9.84 10.03 -14.18
N ALA A 834 9.98 9.70 -12.90
CA ALA A 834 9.02 10.01 -11.85
C ALA A 834 8.85 11.52 -11.61
N GLU A 835 9.91 12.32 -11.81
CA GLU A 835 9.88 13.78 -11.72
C GLU A 835 9.27 14.45 -12.95
N GLN A 836 9.04 13.71 -14.05
CA GLN A 836 8.38 14.27 -15.22
C GLN A 836 6.92 14.60 -14.93
N CYS A 837 6.41 15.56 -15.69
CA CYS A 837 5.00 15.84 -15.72
C CYS A 837 4.26 14.69 -16.43
N PRO A 838 3.22 14.06 -15.84
CA PRO A 838 2.46 12.99 -16.51
C PRO A 838 1.84 13.41 -17.85
N ARG A 839 1.57 14.72 -18.05
CA ARG A 839 1.07 15.28 -19.34
C ARG A 839 2.14 15.37 -20.44
N LEU A 840 3.41 15.16 -20.10
CA LEU A 840 4.54 15.17 -21.04
C LEU A 840 5.18 13.79 -21.15
N GLY A 841 5.47 13.17 -20.01
CA GLY A 841 6.13 11.88 -19.93
C GLY A 841 5.21 10.68 -20.15
N GLY A 842 3.90 10.90 -20.30
CA GLY A 842 2.87 9.86 -20.43
C GLY A 842 2.41 9.31 -19.08
N THR A 843 1.41 8.42 -19.08
CA THR A 843 0.86 7.87 -17.83
C THR A 843 1.86 6.98 -17.08
N ILE A 844 2.87 6.46 -17.78
CA ILE A 844 3.95 5.63 -17.23
C ILE A 844 4.69 6.30 -16.06
N VAL A 845 4.66 7.63 -15.96
CA VAL A 845 5.19 8.39 -14.83
C VAL A 845 4.63 7.87 -13.49
N TYR A 846 3.34 7.49 -13.43
CA TYR A 846 2.76 6.94 -12.19
C TYR A 846 3.35 5.58 -11.82
N LYS A 847 3.64 4.73 -12.81
CA LYS A 847 4.34 3.45 -12.61
C LYS A 847 5.76 3.66 -12.11
N ALA A 848 6.50 4.61 -12.70
CA ALA A 848 7.85 4.99 -12.28
C ALA A 848 7.88 5.47 -10.81
N ARG A 849 6.91 6.28 -10.41
CA ARG A 849 6.77 6.79 -9.03
C ARG A 849 6.52 5.68 -8.01
N ALA A 850 5.70 4.70 -8.37
CA ALA A 850 5.46 3.51 -7.57
C ALA A 850 6.76 2.70 -7.37
N LEU A 851 7.43 2.37 -8.47
CA LEU A 851 8.68 1.60 -8.41
C LEU A 851 9.76 2.36 -7.63
N TYR A 852 9.87 3.67 -7.82
CA TYR A 852 10.80 4.48 -7.03
C TYR A 852 10.51 4.44 -5.53
N HIS A 853 9.23 4.27 -5.13
CA HIS A 853 8.84 4.17 -3.72
C HIS A 853 9.52 3.01 -2.98
N LEU A 854 9.88 1.94 -3.71
CA LEU A 854 10.62 0.81 -3.17
C LEU A 854 12.09 1.15 -2.83
N TYR A 855 12.64 2.21 -3.43
CA TYR A 855 13.96 2.74 -3.11
C TYR A 855 13.92 3.92 -2.14
N GLY A 856 13.01 4.87 -2.37
CA GLY A 856 12.93 6.11 -1.62
C GLY A 856 11.57 6.78 -1.74
N SER A 857 11.22 7.57 -0.73
CA SER A 857 9.93 8.25 -0.70
C SER A 857 10.06 9.71 -1.14
N GLN A 858 9.45 10.07 -2.26
CA GLN A 858 9.33 11.43 -2.75
C GLN A 858 7.85 11.81 -2.90
N SER A 859 7.53 13.07 -2.64
CA SER A 859 6.21 13.63 -2.95
C SER A 859 6.29 14.27 -4.33
N TYR A 860 5.27 14.04 -5.14
CA TYR A 860 5.16 14.60 -6.48
C TYR A 860 3.98 15.56 -6.50
N ASP A 861 4.19 16.75 -7.06
CA ASP A 861 3.15 17.76 -7.22
C ASP A 861 2.70 17.79 -8.67
N ASP A 862 1.64 17.03 -8.97
CA ASP A 862 1.04 17.00 -10.30
C ASP A 862 0.16 18.22 -10.56
N TYR A 863 -0.01 19.13 -9.60
CA TYR A 863 -0.77 20.36 -9.81
C TYR A 863 0.05 21.41 -10.57
N ASP A 864 1.38 21.42 -10.41
CA ASP A 864 2.29 22.25 -11.22
C ASP A 864 2.25 21.86 -12.72
N CYS A 865 1.77 20.65 -13.05
CA CYS A 865 1.45 20.24 -14.43
C CYS A 865 0.17 20.88 -15.00
N LEU A 866 -0.64 21.52 -14.16
CA LEU A 866 -1.92 22.12 -14.54
C LEU A 866 -1.77 23.60 -14.93
N ASP A 867 -0.67 24.25 -14.53
CA ASP A 867 -0.47 25.67 -14.80
C ASP A 867 0.12 25.91 -16.19
N THR A 868 -0.69 26.51 -17.06
CA THR A 868 -0.42 26.73 -18.49
C THR A 868 0.65 27.79 -18.77
N SER A 869 1.41 28.22 -17.76
CA SER A 869 2.40 29.28 -17.95
C SER A 869 3.60 28.80 -18.77
N MET A 870 3.94 29.55 -19.81
CA MET A 870 5.21 29.43 -20.58
C MET A 870 6.48 29.39 -19.70
N ILE A 871 6.38 29.78 -18.43
CA ILE A 871 7.49 29.85 -17.46
C ILE A 871 7.97 28.43 -17.07
N ILE A 872 7.07 27.45 -16.98
CA ILE A 872 7.43 26.04 -16.68
C ILE A 872 8.03 25.35 -17.91
N ARG A 873 7.50 25.66 -19.12
CA ARG A 873 8.08 25.20 -20.40
C ARG A 873 9.55 25.59 -20.55
N ASN A 874 9.94 26.78 -20.09
CA ASN A 874 11.32 27.27 -20.11
C ASN A 874 12.22 26.68 -19.00
N LYS A 875 11.63 26.18 -17.90
CA LYS A 875 12.38 25.53 -16.83
C LYS A 875 12.77 24.08 -17.20
N LEU A 876 11.90 23.34 -17.89
CA LEU A 876 12.14 21.95 -18.32
C LEU A 876 12.92 21.82 -19.64
N THR A 877 12.85 22.79 -20.56
CA THR A 877 13.71 22.79 -21.76
C THR A 877 15.20 23.01 -21.45
N SER A 878 15.53 23.43 -20.23
CA SER A 878 16.93 23.57 -19.77
C SER A 878 17.62 22.25 -19.40
N GLN A 879 16.89 21.11 -19.38
CA GLN A 879 17.44 19.79 -19.01
C GLN A 879 17.52 18.78 -20.16
N MET A 880 17.14 19.10 -21.40
CA MET A 880 17.48 18.22 -22.52
C MET A 880 19.00 18.31 -22.78
N LYS A 881 19.73 17.24 -22.48
CA LYS A 881 21.12 17.13 -22.95
C LYS A 881 21.14 17.16 -24.48
N PRO A 882 22.01 17.97 -25.12
CA PRO A 882 22.09 18.02 -26.58
C PRO A 882 22.45 16.64 -27.15
N PHE A 883 21.67 16.15 -28.11
CA PHE A 883 21.98 14.93 -28.86
C PHE A 883 21.96 15.20 -30.37
N PHE A 884 22.54 14.28 -31.15
CA PHE A 884 22.55 14.37 -32.61
C PHE A 884 22.16 13.04 -33.26
N GLU A 885 21.52 13.11 -34.42
CA GLU A 885 21.03 11.97 -35.21
C GLU A 885 21.83 11.89 -36.51
N LEU A 886 22.24 10.69 -36.91
CA LEU A 886 22.94 10.45 -38.17
C LEU A 886 21.95 9.97 -39.24
N LYS A 887 21.78 10.76 -40.30
CA LYS A 887 21.10 10.32 -41.52
C LYS A 887 22.13 10.04 -42.60
N SER A 888 22.33 8.76 -42.91
CA SER A 888 23.05 8.35 -44.09
C SER A 888 22.11 8.45 -45.30
N ASN A 889 22.58 9.10 -46.37
CA ASN A 889 21.92 9.02 -47.66
C ASN A 889 22.67 7.97 -48.51
N PRO A 890 22.06 6.82 -48.86
CA PRO A 890 22.74 5.76 -49.60
C PRO A 890 23.17 6.14 -51.03
N VAL A 891 22.69 7.28 -51.57
CA VAL A 891 22.89 7.67 -52.98
C VAL A 891 23.78 8.91 -53.13
N SER A 892 23.83 9.80 -52.14
CA SER A 892 24.77 10.93 -52.10
C SER A 892 25.92 10.61 -51.15
N ARG A 893 27.16 10.90 -51.55
CA ARG A 893 28.38 10.63 -50.76
C ARG A 893 28.56 11.62 -49.59
N GLU A 894 27.48 11.84 -48.85
CA GLU A 894 27.33 12.86 -47.82
C GLU A 894 26.68 12.21 -46.59
N ILE A 895 27.26 12.48 -45.42
CA ILE A 895 26.69 12.10 -44.13
C ILE A 895 26.01 13.35 -43.56
N THR A 896 24.72 13.25 -43.27
CA THR A 896 23.95 14.35 -42.68
C THR A 896 23.81 14.12 -41.19
N ILE A 897 24.32 15.05 -40.39
CA ILE A 897 24.24 15.05 -38.93
C ILE A 897 23.20 16.07 -38.51
N LEU A 898 22.12 15.61 -37.89
CA LEU A 898 21.06 16.45 -37.36
C LEU A 898 21.32 16.75 -35.89
N LEU A 899 21.67 17.98 -35.55
CA LEU A 899 21.91 18.42 -34.18
C LEU A 899 20.61 18.94 -33.55
N LYS A 900 20.22 18.36 -32.41
CA LYS A 900 19.10 18.84 -31.58
C LYS A 900 19.66 19.34 -30.25
N ALA A 901 20.00 20.62 -30.21
CA ALA A 901 20.46 21.34 -29.01
C ALA A 901 19.46 22.44 -28.64
N THR A 902 19.18 22.59 -27.34
CA THR A 902 18.24 23.60 -26.80
C THR A 902 18.90 24.97 -26.61
N GLU A 903 20.23 25.04 -26.40
CA GLU A 903 21.01 26.28 -26.36
C GLU A 903 22.29 26.16 -27.21
N TYR A 904 22.64 27.23 -27.92
CA TYR A 904 23.84 27.32 -28.76
C TYR A 904 24.87 28.21 -28.07
N SER A 905 26.01 27.64 -27.65
CA SER A 905 27.14 28.41 -27.13
C SER A 905 28.27 28.50 -28.16
N GLU A 906 29.06 29.57 -28.13
CA GLU A 906 30.23 29.72 -29.01
C GLU A 906 31.32 28.65 -28.73
N SER A 907 31.22 27.96 -27.59
CA SER A 907 32.08 26.84 -27.20
C SER A 907 31.61 25.47 -27.67
N LEU A 908 30.41 25.37 -28.28
CA LEU A 908 29.82 24.13 -28.77
C LEU A 908 30.46 23.72 -30.11
N HIS A 909 30.97 22.50 -30.18
CA HIS A 909 31.60 21.97 -31.38
C HIS A 909 31.47 20.45 -31.46
N LEU A 910 31.45 19.95 -32.69
CA LEU A 910 31.43 18.53 -33.01
C LEU A 910 32.82 18.08 -33.43
N GLU A 911 33.32 16.99 -32.86
CA GLU A 911 34.59 16.36 -33.20
C GLU A 911 34.34 15.00 -33.85
N LEU A 912 35.02 14.74 -34.98
CA LEU A 912 35.11 13.41 -35.58
C LEU A 912 36.45 12.81 -35.20
N LEU A 913 36.45 11.65 -34.54
CA LEU A 913 37.63 10.94 -34.06
C LEU A 913 37.77 9.60 -34.78
N ASN A 914 39.01 9.17 -35.02
CA ASN A 914 39.30 7.79 -35.44
C ASN A 914 39.28 6.82 -34.24
N MET A 915 39.44 5.52 -34.49
CA MET A 915 39.47 4.49 -33.43
C MET A 915 40.61 4.66 -32.41
N GLN A 916 41.66 5.40 -32.74
CA GLN A 916 42.76 5.72 -31.83
C GLN A 916 42.52 7.01 -31.03
N GLY A 917 41.35 7.65 -31.18
CA GLY A 917 40.99 8.90 -30.51
C GLY A 917 41.64 10.14 -31.11
N HIS A 918 42.33 10.04 -32.26
CA HIS A 918 42.83 11.21 -32.97
C HIS A 918 41.69 11.94 -33.68
N MET A 919 41.64 13.25 -33.47
CA MET A 919 40.67 14.14 -34.09
C MET A 919 41.00 14.32 -35.58
N LEU A 920 40.03 14.00 -36.43
CA LEU A 920 40.09 14.16 -37.88
C LEU A 920 39.44 15.47 -38.31
N HIS A 921 38.28 15.82 -37.74
CA HIS A 921 37.58 17.07 -38.02
C HIS A 921 37.01 17.70 -36.75
N LYS A 922 36.91 19.03 -36.76
CA LYS A 922 36.29 19.84 -35.72
C LYS A 922 35.37 20.86 -36.37
N HIS A 923 34.06 20.74 -36.11
CA HIS A 923 33.04 21.64 -36.65
C HIS A 923 32.45 22.49 -35.53
N PRO A 924 32.67 23.82 -35.53
CA PRO A 924 32.02 24.70 -34.58
C PRO A 924 30.52 24.82 -34.92
N VAL A 925 29.66 24.76 -33.90
CA VAL A 925 28.20 24.82 -34.07
C VAL A 925 27.75 26.27 -33.86
N VAL A 926 27.82 27.09 -34.91
CA VAL A 926 27.70 28.56 -34.79
C VAL A 926 26.39 29.15 -35.34
N ASN A 927 25.48 28.33 -35.91
CA ASN A 927 24.22 28.81 -36.49
C ASN A 927 23.04 27.89 -36.12
N LYS A 928 21.83 28.45 -35.97
CA LYS A 928 20.53 27.74 -35.72
C LYS A 928 20.10 26.75 -36.83
N THR A 929 21.01 26.33 -37.69
CA THR A 929 20.78 25.28 -38.68
C THR A 929 21.19 23.95 -38.06
N ASN A 930 20.19 23.13 -37.71
CA ASN A 930 20.29 21.83 -37.07
C ASN A 930 20.95 20.74 -37.95
N VAL A 931 21.70 21.10 -39.00
CA VAL A 931 22.21 20.15 -40.00
C VAL A 931 23.67 20.43 -40.33
N ILE A 932 24.55 19.47 -40.06
CA ILE A 932 25.94 19.45 -40.51
C ILE A 932 26.07 18.39 -41.60
N ILE A 933 26.66 18.74 -42.72
CA ILE A 933 26.92 17.81 -43.82
C ILE A 933 28.43 17.55 -43.86
N LEU A 934 28.82 16.29 -43.79
CA LEU A 934 30.21 15.84 -43.99
C LEU A 934 30.31 15.12 -45.34
N GLU A 935 31.21 15.55 -46.21
CA GLU A 935 31.52 14.83 -47.44
C GLU A 935 32.34 13.57 -47.12
N SER A 936 31.86 12.39 -47.50
CA SER A 936 32.51 11.10 -47.18
C SER A 936 33.68 10.75 -48.10
N THR A 937 34.01 11.62 -49.06
CA THR A 937 35.10 11.47 -50.02
C THR A 937 36.47 11.48 -49.35
N GLU A 938 36.62 12.16 -48.21
CA GLU A 938 37.89 12.33 -47.48
C GLU A 938 38.12 11.29 -46.36
N LEU A 939 37.14 10.45 -46.04
CA LEU A 939 37.22 9.46 -44.96
C LEU A 939 37.38 8.03 -45.51
N PRO A 940 38.43 7.28 -45.12
CA PRO A 940 38.58 5.85 -45.43
C PRO A 940 37.47 4.98 -44.83
N ASP A 941 37.32 3.75 -45.35
CA ASP A 941 36.46 2.75 -44.71
C ASP A 941 36.99 2.42 -43.32
N GLY A 942 36.10 2.39 -42.32
CA GLY A 942 36.49 2.20 -40.93
C GLY A 942 35.45 2.70 -39.93
N MET A 943 35.74 2.48 -38.64
CA MET A 943 34.92 3.02 -37.56
C MET A 943 35.46 4.36 -37.08
N TYR A 944 34.53 5.27 -36.80
CA TYR A 944 34.76 6.62 -36.32
C TYR A 944 33.84 6.91 -35.13
N TYR A 945 34.22 7.90 -34.32
CA TYR A 945 33.39 8.43 -33.26
C TYR A 945 33.06 9.89 -33.54
N LEU A 946 31.78 10.22 -33.52
CA LEU A 946 31.32 11.60 -33.47
C LEU A 946 31.10 11.97 -32.00
N VAL A 947 31.63 13.12 -31.60
CA VAL A 947 31.58 13.59 -30.21
C VAL A 947 31.19 15.06 -30.19
N LEU A 948 30.04 15.36 -29.58
CA LEU A 948 29.60 16.72 -29.35
C LEU A 948 30.18 17.22 -28.02
N LYS A 949 30.84 18.38 -28.05
CA LYS A 949 31.50 18.96 -26.89
C LYS A 949 31.16 20.43 -26.71
N GLU A 950 31.10 20.83 -25.44
CA GLU A 950 31.10 22.23 -25.04
C GLU A 950 32.35 22.50 -24.21
N GLY A 951 33.29 23.27 -24.77
CA GLY A 951 34.60 23.47 -24.18
C GLY A 951 35.38 22.15 -24.05
N LYS A 952 35.56 21.63 -22.83
CA LYS A 952 36.22 20.34 -22.55
C LYS A 952 35.24 19.21 -22.21
N ASN A 953 33.97 19.53 -22.01
CA ASN A 953 32.96 18.58 -21.57
C ASN A 953 32.34 17.88 -22.78
N THR A 954 32.28 16.55 -22.74
CA THR A 954 31.56 15.74 -23.73
C THR A 954 30.08 15.72 -23.38
N LEU A 955 29.25 16.17 -24.32
CA LEU A 955 27.79 16.27 -24.17
C LEU A 955 27.08 15.05 -24.75
N ALA A 956 27.55 14.55 -25.91
CA ALA A 956 27.05 13.32 -26.54
C ALA A 956 28.17 12.65 -27.37
N ASN A 957 28.10 11.33 -27.55
CA ASN A 957 28.97 10.61 -28.48
C ASN A 957 28.18 9.53 -29.23
N GLN A 958 28.61 9.22 -30.45
CA GLN A 958 28.00 8.17 -31.27
C GLN A 958 29.06 7.50 -32.13
N ARG A 959 28.99 6.18 -32.25
CA ARG A 959 29.85 5.39 -33.15
C ARG A 959 29.26 5.42 -34.57
N MET A 960 30.10 5.71 -35.55
CA MET A 960 29.76 5.69 -36.96
C MET A 960 30.66 4.67 -37.68
N VAL A 961 30.07 3.84 -38.52
CA VAL A 961 30.81 2.87 -39.35
C VAL A 961 30.64 3.26 -40.80
N LEU A 962 31.75 3.53 -41.49
CA LEU A 962 31.79 3.81 -42.93
C LEU A 962 32.29 2.55 -43.65
N LEU A 963 31.43 2.00 -44.50
CA LEU A 963 31.72 0.88 -45.39
C LEU A 963 31.36 1.36 -46.81
N ARG A 964 32.32 1.35 -47.74
CA ARG A 964 32.05 1.65 -49.16
C ARG A 964 31.63 0.43 -49.95
#